data_AF-A0A074WLD0-F1
#
_entry.id   AF-A0A074WLD0-F1
#
_cell.length_a   1.000
_cell.length_b   1.000
_cell.length_c   1.000
_cell.angle_alpha   90.00
_cell.angle_beta   90.00
_cell.angle_gamma   90.00
#
_symmetry.space_group_name_H-M   'P 1'
#
loop_
_entity.id
_entity.type
_entity.pdbx_description
1 polymer ?
#
loop_
_entity_poly.entity_id
_entity_poly.type
_entity_poly.pdbx_seq_one_letter_code
_entity_poly.pdbx_strand_id
1 'polypeptide(L)'
;MWLNRYSQHPSPSSSPAPQRRPSHLAPGPLPHRPAIANRSSSLSLLTNGSTDSLPAAARYPPAHSNLRNQLDASPVDNVAHPLDVLRDILAPVQSASLSSDPTAHHAANIDLGELSLQEFADAPPASDPPSEQPSVEEFEKDKAKFEDLHKSIVACDEVLKSVENYLTSFQADLAAVSAEIETLQNRSSALNTKLEMRKQVEKLLAPEVDALTISPSVVRKISDGPIDDAWIKALEDLEKRSKTIDSKALRSKSAADLKPLIDGLKNKAVERTRDYVVTQIKALRAPGANAQLLQQNNFMRYKDAFQFLDRHQPQLGQEIGRAYINTMRWFYLHNFSRYKASLEKMNIHIIDKTEVMAQDESTKRTTVVSGSRTQAAPHDAFSLGRRMDMLKGSFKSALSSHIAEEDKSAHYLEAPFRAFNLALMDNASGEYSFLTGFFSKQSYHEVNRKFTEIFQPTFALGQALTKQLIDPTVDALGLLIAVRLNQQFAFELQRRKVPAMEGYVNGTNMLLWPRFQIVMDAHCESLRKATSSLSGRPAGSALSLTSSASAPQSIAPHQITQRFANFTQGILALSSEAGDDEPVHNSLGRLRNDFEAFLTKLSKSFAEQKKRDRFLANNYSLVGTIIAETEGKMAEELKAHFAEKAEEFGGR
;
A
#
# COMPACT_ATOMS: atom_id res chain seq x y z
N MET A 1 -4.41 -0.29 -23.15
CA MET A 1 -3.09 -0.36 -23.81
C MET A 1 -2.99 0.62 -24.97
N TRP A 2 -1.95 1.48 -24.99
CA TRP A 2 -1.42 2.21 -26.16
C TRP A 2 0.12 2.02 -26.21
N LEU A 3 0.56 0.85 -25.74
CA LEU A 3 1.91 0.56 -25.27
C LEU A 3 2.71 -0.18 -26.35
N ASN A 4 3.48 0.56 -27.16
CA ASN A 4 4.75 0.14 -27.75
C ASN A 4 5.40 1.27 -28.59
N ARG A 5 5.50 2.49 -28.05
CA ARG A 5 6.26 3.58 -28.70
C ARG A 5 7.74 3.67 -28.26
N TYR A 6 8.14 2.94 -27.21
CA TYR A 6 9.49 3.05 -26.60
C TYR A 6 10.06 1.72 -26.06
N SER A 7 9.56 0.56 -26.52
CA SER A 7 9.89 -0.74 -25.91
C SER A 7 9.94 -1.91 -26.90
N GLN A 8 10.59 -1.73 -28.06
CA GLN A 8 10.99 -2.83 -28.95
C GLN A 8 12.06 -2.40 -29.99
N HIS A 9 13.33 -2.48 -29.60
CA HIS A 9 14.44 -2.71 -30.53
C HIS A 9 15.04 -4.09 -30.23
N PRO A 10 14.78 -5.13 -31.06
CA PRO A 10 15.42 -6.43 -30.89
C PRO A 10 16.86 -6.37 -31.42
N SER A 11 17.83 -6.30 -30.51
CA SER A 11 19.25 -6.51 -30.87
C SER A 11 19.51 -8.01 -31.05
N PRO A 12 19.98 -8.48 -32.22
CA PRO A 12 20.25 -9.90 -32.43
C PRO A 12 21.49 -10.35 -31.64
N SER A 13 21.46 -11.59 -31.17
CA SER A 13 22.53 -12.19 -30.34
C SER A 13 23.58 -12.91 -31.19
N SER A 14 24.86 -12.75 -30.85
CA SER A 14 25.89 -13.75 -31.16
C SER A 14 27.13 -13.64 -30.26
N SER A 15 27.38 -14.74 -29.52
CA SER A 15 28.70 -15.32 -29.23
C SER A 15 29.75 -14.54 -28.38
N PRO A 16 30.75 -15.22 -27.76
CA PRO A 16 31.17 -14.84 -26.40
C PRO A 16 32.66 -14.59 -26.11
N ALA A 17 32.90 -13.77 -25.06
CA ALA A 17 34.13 -13.66 -24.25
C ALA A 17 35.37 -13.05 -24.97
N PRO A 18 36.38 -12.49 -24.25
CA PRO A 18 37.13 -13.15 -23.17
C PRO A 18 37.18 -12.40 -21.82
N GLN A 19 37.86 -13.00 -20.84
CA GLN A 19 37.98 -12.56 -19.45
C GLN A 19 39.01 -11.44 -19.23
N ARG A 20 38.85 -10.67 -18.15
CA ARG A 20 39.98 -10.05 -17.42
C ARG A 20 39.86 -10.33 -15.92
N ARG A 21 40.98 -10.73 -15.29
CA ARG A 21 41.11 -10.96 -13.84
C ARG A 21 41.49 -9.66 -13.12
N PRO A 22 41.23 -9.53 -11.80
CA PRO A 22 41.64 -8.37 -11.02
C PRO A 22 43.14 -8.39 -10.69
N SER A 23 43.75 -7.21 -10.61
CA SER A 23 45.11 -7.01 -10.11
C SER A 23 45.07 -6.50 -8.67
N HIS A 24 45.57 -7.29 -7.72
CA HIS A 24 45.87 -6.81 -6.37
C HIS A 24 47.05 -5.82 -6.42
N LEU A 25 47.04 -4.85 -5.50
CA LEU A 25 48.25 -4.34 -4.83
C LEU A 25 47.83 -3.68 -3.51
N ALA A 26 48.41 -4.15 -2.41
CA ALA A 26 48.35 -3.51 -1.09
C ALA A 26 49.76 -3.01 -0.73
N PRO A 27 49.89 -2.04 0.19
CA PRO A 27 50.35 -2.44 1.53
C PRO A 27 49.78 -1.60 2.69
N GLY A 28 50.18 -1.96 3.91
CA GLY A 28 50.14 -1.15 5.14
C GLY A 28 51.12 -1.73 6.16
N PRO A 29 51.08 -1.34 7.46
CA PRO A 29 50.28 -0.28 8.08
C PRO A 29 51.02 0.59 9.14
N LEU A 30 50.31 1.61 9.72
CA LEU A 30 50.60 2.33 11.00
C LEU A 30 51.84 3.27 11.07
N PRO A 31 52.01 4.17 12.09
CA PRO A 31 51.05 4.73 13.10
C PRO A 31 51.09 6.29 13.28
N HIS A 32 50.30 6.82 14.25
CA HIS A 32 50.35 8.19 14.86
C HIS A 32 49.90 9.39 13.99
N ARG A 33 49.35 10.52 14.51
CA ARG A 33 48.83 10.94 15.86
C ARG A 33 47.66 11.97 15.64
N PRO A 34 46.87 12.40 16.65
CA PRO A 34 45.61 13.14 16.44
C PRO A 34 45.75 14.66 16.26
N ALA A 35 44.72 15.28 15.67
CA ALA A 35 44.59 16.73 15.47
C ALA A 35 43.83 17.44 16.63
N ILE A 36 44.02 18.76 16.74
CA ILE A 36 43.55 19.61 17.84
C ILE A 36 42.27 20.37 17.45
N ALA A 37 41.35 20.58 18.40
CA ALA A 37 40.14 21.36 18.20
C ALA A 37 40.39 22.87 18.41
N ASN A 38 39.98 23.71 17.44
CA ASN A 38 40.06 25.16 17.56
C ASN A 38 38.90 25.72 18.40
N ARG A 39 39.22 26.68 19.28
CA ARG A 39 38.24 27.53 19.97
C ARG A 39 37.93 28.77 19.13
N SER A 40 36.69 29.23 19.17
CA SER A 40 36.32 30.61 18.80
C SER A 40 35.24 31.10 19.75
N SER A 41 35.48 32.24 20.41
CA SER A 41 34.62 32.80 21.46
C SER A 41 34.27 34.25 21.15
N SER A 42 33.00 34.63 21.37
CA SER A 42 32.53 36.02 21.29
C SER A 42 31.50 36.29 22.40
N LEU A 43 31.70 37.37 23.16
CA LEU A 43 30.95 37.73 24.36
C LEU A 43 29.95 38.87 24.09
N SER A 44 28.77 38.80 24.72
CA SER A 44 27.93 39.91 25.25
C SER A 44 26.73 39.24 25.97
N LEU A 45 26.41 39.49 27.25
CA LEU A 45 25.95 40.74 27.89
C LEU A 45 24.62 41.22 27.26
N LEU A 46 23.44 41.22 27.91
CA LEU A 46 22.95 40.82 29.26
C LEU A 46 21.57 40.10 29.08
N THR A 47 20.69 39.73 30.03
CA THR A 47 20.42 40.03 31.47
C THR A 47 19.85 38.82 32.25
N ASN A 48 19.65 39.00 33.57
CA ASN A 48 18.94 38.15 34.55
C ASN A 48 17.76 37.27 34.07
N GLY A 49 17.66 36.07 34.66
CA GLY A 49 16.49 35.18 34.57
C GLY A 49 16.69 33.84 35.29
N SER A 50 16.80 33.83 36.62
CA SER A 50 17.21 32.66 37.41
C SER A 50 16.13 31.58 37.53
N THR A 51 16.49 30.30 37.30
CA THR A 51 16.08 29.14 38.12
C THR A 51 16.84 27.88 37.69
N ASP A 52 17.44 27.17 38.65
CA ASP A 52 18.22 25.96 38.38
C ASP A 52 17.37 24.76 37.94
N SER A 53 17.81 24.07 36.89
CA SER A 53 17.42 22.68 36.61
C SER A 53 18.55 21.95 35.87
N LEU A 54 19.12 20.93 36.54
CA LEU A 54 20.23 20.13 36.02
C LEU A 54 19.75 19.11 34.96
N PRO A 55 20.38 19.02 33.78
CA PRO A 55 20.19 17.89 32.87
C PRO A 55 21.04 16.69 33.29
N ALA A 56 20.55 15.48 33.01
CA ALA A 56 21.22 14.24 33.41
C ALA A 56 22.06 13.59 32.28
N ALA A 57 23.15 12.94 32.70
CA ALA A 57 23.87 11.85 32.00
C ALA A 57 24.47 12.11 30.60
N ALA A 58 25.76 12.43 30.58
CA ALA A 58 26.70 11.85 29.62
C ALA A 58 27.47 10.69 30.30
N ARG A 59 27.93 9.68 29.54
CA ARG A 59 28.59 8.46 30.05
C ARG A 59 30.10 8.48 29.82
N TYR A 60 30.81 7.57 30.52
CA TYR A 60 32.26 7.26 30.47
C TYR A 60 33.17 8.13 31.36
N PRO A 61 34.32 7.60 31.85
CA PRO A 61 34.50 7.49 33.30
C PRO A 61 35.66 8.33 33.89
N PRO A 62 35.65 8.56 35.22
CA PRO A 62 36.81 9.07 35.93
C PRO A 62 37.87 7.97 36.15
N ALA A 63 39.15 8.34 36.03
CA ALA A 63 40.26 7.49 36.45
C ALA A 63 40.46 7.55 37.98
N HIS A 64 41.20 6.58 38.52
CA HIS A 64 41.39 6.34 39.95
C HIS A 64 41.96 7.54 40.74
N SER A 65 41.39 7.81 41.92
CA SER A 65 41.94 8.75 42.91
C SER A 65 41.76 8.25 44.35
N ASN A 66 42.57 7.26 44.73
CA ASN A 66 43.21 7.04 46.05
C ASN A 66 42.39 7.14 47.37
N LEU A 67 41.06 7.18 47.36
CA LEU A 67 40.21 7.24 48.58
C LEU A 67 39.60 5.90 49.01
N ARG A 68 40.04 4.78 48.44
CA ARG A 68 39.47 3.44 48.71
C ARG A 68 40.46 2.40 49.26
N ASN A 69 41.71 2.79 49.49
CA ASN A 69 42.77 1.92 50.04
C ASN A 69 43.17 2.28 51.49
N GLN A 70 42.37 3.07 52.19
CA GLN A 70 42.60 3.48 53.59
C GLN A 70 41.54 2.91 54.57
N LEU A 71 40.70 1.98 54.13
CA LEU A 71 39.61 1.39 54.93
C LEU A 71 39.75 -0.13 55.19
N ASP A 72 40.78 -0.78 54.63
CA ASP A 72 41.07 -2.22 54.78
C ASP A 72 42.46 -2.47 55.40
N ALA A 73 42.93 -1.57 56.26
CA ALA A 73 44.17 -1.73 57.02
C ALA A 73 43.87 -2.09 58.49
N SER A 74 44.08 -3.35 58.85
CA SER A 74 44.09 -3.81 60.25
C SER A 74 45.28 -3.20 61.02
N PRO A 75 45.25 -3.16 62.37
CA PRO A 75 45.99 -2.15 63.13
C PRO A 75 47.50 -2.37 63.16
N VAL A 76 48.23 -1.28 63.40
CA VAL A 76 49.64 -1.30 63.81
C VAL A 76 49.71 -1.00 65.30
N ASP A 77 50.19 -1.94 66.09
CA ASP A 77 50.22 -1.87 67.55
C ASP A 77 51.25 -0.85 68.06
N ASN A 78 50.83 0.40 68.30
CA ASN A 78 51.34 1.23 69.41
C ASN A 78 50.51 2.50 69.66
N VAL A 79 49.34 2.35 70.30
CA VAL A 79 48.66 3.45 71.00
C VAL A 79 48.22 2.90 72.35
N ALA A 80 48.75 3.45 73.44
CA ALA A 80 48.40 3.01 74.80
C ALA A 80 46.91 3.25 75.07
N HIS A 81 46.26 2.32 75.77
CA HIS A 81 44.85 2.47 76.11
C HIS A 81 44.67 3.70 77.04
N PRO A 82 43.68 4.58 76.82
CA PRO A 82 43.57 5.83 77.57
C PRO A 82 43.39 5.63 79.09
N LEU A 83 42.91 4.46 79.51
CA LEU A 83 42.80 4.07 80.92
C LEU A 83 44.16 3.70 81.55
N ASP A 84 45.10 3.14 80.79
CA ASP A 84 46.45 2.84 81.28
C ASP A 84 47.30 4.12 81.38
N VAL A 85 47.11 5.08 80.46
CA VAL A 85 47.72 6.41 80.57
C VAL A 85 47.21 7.17 81.81
N LEU A 86 45.90 7.10 82.09
CA LEU A 86 45.33 7.67 83.33
C LEU A 86 45.84 6.96 84.59
N ARG A 87 46.12 5.66 84.51
CA ARG A 87 46.67 4.86 85.62
C ARG A 87 48.13 5.23 85.93
N ASP A 88 48.97 5.46 84.91
CA ASP A 88 50.34 5.95 85.12
C ASP A 88 50.36 7.38 85.69
N ILE A 89 49.44 8.25 85.26
CA ILE A 89 49.31 9.62 85.79
C ILE A 89 48.88 9.63 87.26
N LEU A 90 48.11 8.63 87.71
CA LEU A 90 47.58 8.53 89.09
C LEU A 90 48.46 7.70 90.04
N ALA A 91 49.62 7.21 89.60
CA ALA A 91 50.54 6.44 90.44
C ALA A 91 52.00 6.80 90.13
N PRO A 92 52.62 7.71 90.91
CA PRO A 92 53.00 7.30 92.26
C PRO A 92 53.08 8.42 93.33
N VAL A 93 52.22 8.31 94.36
CA VAL A 93 52.68 8.46 95.76
C VAL A 93 52.08 7.29 96.55
N GLN A 94 52.94 6.42 97.10
CA GLN A 94 52.47 5.31 97.91
C GLN A 94 52.11 5.76 99.32
N SER A 95 50.89 5.40 99.72
CA SER A 95 50.45 5.11 101.08
C SER A 95 51.54 5.10 102.16
N ALA A 96 51.68 6.21 102.89
CA ALA A 96 52.03 6.15 104.31
C ALA A 96 50.73 5.89 105.09
N SER A 97 50.73 4.85 105.93
CA SER A 97 49.56 4.34 106.65
C SER A 97 49.07 5.28 107.77
N LEU A 98 47.74 5.27 108.00
CA LEU A 98 46.99 5.34 109.28
C LEU A 98 45.63 6.03 108.98
N SER A 99 44.53 5.34 108.67
CA SER A 99 43.69 4.46 109.51
C SER A 99 43.01 5.15 110.72
N SER A 100 41.70 5.38 110.54
CA SER A 100 40.61 5.25 111.52
C SER A 100 40.54 6.12 112.79
N ASP A 101 39.42 6.85 112.86
CA ASP A 101 38.50 6.94 114.01
C ASP A 101 38.81 7.89 115.19
N PRO A 102 37.76 8.34 115.93
CA PRO A 102 37.66 9.77 116.24
C PRO A 102 37.56 10.13 117.74
N THR A 103 37.30 11.42 118.00
CA THR A 103 36.80 11.99 119.27
C THR A 103 37.68 11.83 120.51
N ALA A 104 38.71 12.68 120.65
CA ALA A 104 39.19 13.13 121.96
C ALA A 104 39.96 14.46 121.86
N HIS A 105 39.82 15.32 122.89
CA HIS A 105 40.61 16.53 123.19
C HIS A 105 40.55 17.71 122.17
N HIS A 106 40.55 18.98 122.57
CA HIS A 106 40.58 19.56 123.92
C HIS A 106 39.30 20.34 124.26
N ALA A 107 38.79 20.10 125.47
CA ALA A 107 38.13 21.11 126.26
C ALA A 107 38.96 21.31 127.55
N ALA A 108 39.04 22.56 128.02
CA ALA A 108 39.57 23.00 129.31
C ALA A 108 40.95 22.46 129.77
N ASN A 109 41.91 23.38 129.90
CA ASN A 109 42.56 23.57 131.20
C ASN A 109 43.05 25.03 131.31
N ILE A 110 42.34 25.84 132.10
CA ILE A 110 42.82 27.15 132.55
C ILE A 110 43.29 26.91 133.99
N ASP A 111 44.61 26.94 134.20
CA ASP A 111 45.20 26.67 135.51
C ASP A 111 45.12 27.91 136.40
N LEU A 112 43.99 28.08 137.09
CA LEU A 112 43.75 29.13 138.07
C LEU A 112 44.33 28.72 139.42
N GLY A 113 45.64 28.95 139.60
CA GLY A 113 46.37 28.66 140.82
C GLY A 113 45.89 29.47 142.05
N GLU A 114 44.91 28.91 142.77
CA GLU A 114 44.46 29.26 144.12
C GLU A 114 44.19 30.75 144.43
N LEU A 115 43.79 31.55 143.44
CA LEU A 115 43.39 32.96 143.61
C LEU A 115 42.01 33.22 142.99
N SER A 116 41.25 34.17 143.57
CA SER A 116 39.89 34.44 143.10
C SER A 116 39.86 35.35 141.87
N LEU A 117 38.80 35.19 141.05
CA LEU A 117 38.63 35.90 139.77
C LEU A 117 38.49 37.43 139.89
N GLN A 118 38.40 37.98 141.10
CA GLN A 118 38.41 39.42 141.36
C GLN A 118 39.79 39.95 141.78
N GLU A 119 40.64 39.11 142.39
CA GLU A 119 42.01 39.49 142.78
C GLU A 119 42.97 39.53 141.58
N PHE A 120 42.66 38.79 140.51
CA PHE A 120 43.39 38.83 139.23
C PHE A 120 43.19 40.15 138.45
N ALA A 121 42.18 40.97 138.80
CA ALA A 121 41.83 42.17 138.04
C ALA A 121 42.57 43.45 138.49
N ASP A 122 43.02 43.51 139.76
CA ASP A 122 43.44 44.76 140.43
C ASP A 122 44.93 44.79 140.88
N ALA A 123 45.79 43.92 140.32
CA ALA A 123 47.23 43.85 140.66
C ALA A 123 48.15 44.42 139.54
N PRO A 124 49.28 45.12 139.85
CA PRO A 124 50.03 45.91 138.86
C PRO A 124 51.15 45.13 138.13
N PRO A 125 51.65 45.63 136.97
CA PRO A 125 52.50 44.86 136.05
C PRO A 125 54.02 44.90 136.34
N ALA A 126 54.67 43.73 136.21
CA ALA A 126 56.11 43.53 136.05
C ALA A 126 56.36 42.09 135.51
N SER A 127 57.38 41.76 134.72
CA SER A 127 58.34 42.55 133.92
C SER A 127 59.10 41.58 132.98
N ASP A 128 59.43 41.98 131.74
CA ASP A 128 60.09 41.12 130.72
C ASP A 128 61.42 40.52 131.22
N PRO A 129 61.76 39.25 130.88
CA PRO A 129 62.47 38.96 129.61
C PRO A 129 62.22 37.54 129.03
N PRO A 130 62.88 37.10 127.92
CA PRO A 130 63.52 37.84 126.83
C PRO A 130 62.84 37.57 125.46
N SER A 131 63.42 38.08 124.37
CA SER A 131 63.03 37.72 122.99
C SER A 131 63.56 36.33 122.59
N GLU A 132 62.67 35.38 122.36
CA GLU A 132 62.88 34.31 121.37
C GLU A 132 61.82 34.42 120.27
N GLN A 133 62.29 34.50 119.02
CA GLN A 133 61.42 34.50 117.85
C GLN A 133 61.20 33.05 117.38
N PRO A 134 59.99 32.47 117.47
CA PRO A 134 59.58 31.56 116.41
C PRO A 134 59.58 32.39 115.13
N SER A 135 60.47 32.04 114.20
CA SER A 135 60.83 32.94 113.10
C SER A 135 59.61 33.35 112.27
N VAL A 136 59.58 34.61 111.81
CA VAL A 136 58.59 35.05 110.80
C VAL A 136 58.65 34.10 109.59
N GLU A 137 59.83 33.58 109.26
CA GLU A 137 60.02 32.57 108.21
C GLU A 137 59.20 31.29 108.41
N GLU A 138 58.88 30.82 109.62
CA GLU A 138 58.08 29.61 109.81
C GLU A 138 56.60 29.87 109.58
N PHE A 139 56.08 31.01 110.07
CA PHE A 139 54.72 31.43 109.76
C PHE A 139 54.58 31.80 108.27
N GLU A 140 55.62 32.34 107.64
CA GLU A 140 55.69 32.55 106.19
C GLU A 140 55.86 31.23 105.42
N LYS A 141 56.60 30.23 105.91
CA LYS A 141 56.70 28.89 105.29
C LYS A 141 55.36 28.16 105.32
N ASP A 142 54.62 28.21 106.44
CA ASP A 142 53.31 27.58 106.52
C ASP A 142 52.24 28.37 105.75
N LYS A 143 52.30 29.70 105.77
CA LYS A 143 51.51 30.54 104.86
C LYS A 143 51.83 30.24 103.40
N ALA A 144 53.09 30.03 103.03
CA ALA A 144 53.49 29.65 101.68
C ALA A 144 52.99 28.24 101.30
N LYS A 145 53.01 27.25 102.22
CA LYS A 145 52.40 25.94 102.00
C LYS A 145 50.89 26.04 101.79
N PHE A 146 50.18 26.86 102.57
CA PHE A 146 48.74 27.07 102.38
C PHE A 146 48.43 27.89 101.12
N GLU A 147 49.27 28.86 100.75
CA GLU A 147 49.16 29.57 99.48
C GLU A 147 49.45 28.67 98.28
N ASP A 148 50.44 27.76 98.35
CA ASP A 148 50.74 26.81 97.28
C ASP A 148 49.68 25.71 97.20
N LEU A 149 49.12 25.25 98.33
CA LEU A 149 47.93 24.40 98.34
C LEU A 149 46.73 25.14 97.73
N HIS A 150 46.53 26.42 98.03
CA HIS A 150 45.45 27.22 97.44
C HIS A 150 45.68 27.44 95.94
N LYS A 151 46.91 27.73 95.48
CA LYS A 151 47.28 27.77 94.06
C LYS A 151 47.03 26.43 93.38
N SER A 152 47.35 25.30 94.03
CA SER A 152 47.11 23.96 93.50
C SER A 152 45.62 23.63 93.44
N ILE A 153 44.81 24.05 94.42
CA ILE A 153 43.36 23.89 94.40
C ILE A 153 42.75 24.76 93.30
N VAL A 154 43.16 26.03 93.17
CA VAL A 154 42.72 26.93 92.09
C VAL A 154 43.13 26.40 90.71
N ALA A 155 44.33 25.82 90.56
CA ALA A 155 44.76 25.18 89.32
C ALA A 155 43.94 23.91 89.01
N CYS A 156 43.64 23.08 90.01
CA CYS A 156 42.74 21.94 89.83
C CYS A 156 41.31 22.38 89.49
N ASP A 157 40.81 23.46 90.09
CA ASP A 157 39.48 24.03 89.81
C ASP A 157 39.44 24.67 88.41
N GLU A 158 40.52 25.32 87.97
CA GLU A 158 40.68 25.82 86.60
C GLU A 158 40.75 24.68 85.56
N VAL A 159 41.44 23.59 85.88
CA VAL A 159 41.44 22.37 85.05
C VAL A 159 40.06 21.71 85.02
N LEU A 160 39.38 21.55 86.16
CA LEU A 160 38.02 21.01 86.22
C LEU A 160 37.03 21.88 85.45
N LYS A 161 37.14 23.21 85.56
CA LYS A 161 36.38 24.19 84.78
C LYS A 161 36.70 24.12 83.29
N SER A 162 37.94 23.79 82.90
CA SER A 162 38.26 23.53 81.48
C SER A 162 37.59 22.25 80.96
N VAL A 163 37.51 21.20 81.79
CA VAL A 163 36.83 19.94 81.46
C VAL A 163 35.30 20.11 81.45
N GLU A 164 34.74 20.87 82.39
CA GLU A 164 33.32 21.24 82.42
C GLU A 164 32.94 22.05 81.17
N ASN A 165 33.73 23.07 80.82
CA ASN A 165 33.54 23.83 79.58
C ASN A 165 33.63 22.92 78.35
N TYR A 166 34.60 22.00 78.29
CA TYR A 166 34.76 21.07 77.17
C TYR A 166 33.58 20.09 77.04
N LEU A 167 33.11 19.52 78.16
CA LEU A 167 31.95 18.62 78.16
C LEU A 167 30.65 19.36 77.86
N THR A 168 30.49 20.60 78.33
CA THR A 168 29.34 21.46 78.02
C THR A 168 29.33 21.86 76.55
N SER A 169 30.48 22.22 75.96
CA SER A 169 30.57 22.50 74.52
C SER A 169 30.38 21.23 73.68
N PHE A 170 30.95 20.09 74.08
CA PHE A 170 30.73 18.82 73.38
C PHE A 170 29.27 18.37 73.45
N GLN A 171 28.58 18.58 74.57
CA GLN A 171 27.14 18.33 74.70
C GLN A 171 26.33 19.28 73.81
N ALA A 172 26.70 20.57 73.73
CA ALA A 172 26.07 21.54 72.84
C ALA A 172 26.29 21.19 71.35
N ASP A 173 27.50 20.79 70.97
CA ASP A 173 27.84 20.35 69.61
C ASP A 173 27.10 19.06 69.24
N LEU A 174 27.02 18.08 70.15
CA LEU A 174 26.30 16.83 69.91
C LEU A 174 24.77 17.07 69.82
N ALA A 175 24.23 17.99 70.61
CA ALA A 175 22.85 18.46 70.46
C ALA A 175 22.62 19.21 69.14
N ALA A 176 23.54 20.07 68.72
CA ALA A 176 23.48 20.80 67.45
C ALA A 176 23.55 19.86 66.24
N VAL A 177 24.47 18.88 66.25
CA VAL A 177 24.58 17.85 65.21
C VAL A 177 23.36 16.94 65.21
N SER A 178 22.80 16.58 66.37
CA SER A 178 21.56 15.79 66.45
C SER A 178 20.38 16.55 65.86
N ALA A 179 20.24 17.85 66.18
CA ALA A 179 19.23 18.71 65.58
C ALA A 179 19.46 18.91 64.08
N GLU A 180 20.70 19.06 63.61
CA GLU A 180 21.01 19.14 62.18
C GLU A 180 20.60 17.84 61.48
N ILE A 181 20.99 16.67 61.99
CA ILE A 181 20.58 15.36 61.46
C ILE A 181 19.06 15.21 61.44
N GLU A 182 18.35 15.63 62.49
CA GLU A 182 16.88 15.59 62.52
C GLU A 182 16.28 16.51 61.44
N THR A 183 16.77 17.75 61.29
CA THR A 183 16.31 18.65 60.22
C THR A 183 16.65 18.12 58.83
N LEU A 184 17.78 17.42 58.65
CA LEU A 184 18.18 16.79 57.39
C LEU A 184 17.28 15.59 57.07
N GLN A 185 16.94 14.78 58.07
CA GLN A 185 16.04 13.63 57.95
C GLN A 185 14.59 14.10 57.67
N ASN A 186 14.11 15.12 58.38
CA ASN A 186 12.81 15.75 58.13
C ASN A 186 12.75 16.45 56.75
N ARG A 187 13.85 17.08 56.31
CA ARG A 187 13.98 17.64 54.96
C ARG A 187 14.00 16.55 53.89
N SER A 188 14.65 15.42 54.16
CA SER A 188 14.72 14.26 53.27
C SER A 188 13.35 13.59 53.11
N SER A 189 12.62 13.35 54.20
CA SER A 189 11.26 12.80 54.16
C SER A 189 10.27 13.78 53.49
N ALA A 190 10.38 15.08 53.75
CA ALA A 190 9.60 16.12 53.08
C ALA A 190 9.94 16.27 51.58
N LEU A 191 11.16 15.94 51.15
CA LEU A 191 11.53 15.88 49.73
C LEU A 191 11.04 14.59 49.07
N ASN A 192 11.15 13.45 49.73
CA ASN A 192 10.71 12.15 49.19
C ASN A 192 9.18 12.11 49.02
N THR A 193 8.41 12.65 49.97
CA THR A 193 6.96 12.81 49.84
C THR A 193 6.57 13.75 48.70
N LYS A 194 7.27 14.88 48.53
CA LYS A 194 7.08 15.78 47.37
C LYS A 194 7.43 15.11 46.04
N LEU A 195 8.46 14.26 46.02
CA LEU A 195 8.88 13.49 44.83
C LEU A 195 7.83 12.44 44.47
N GLU A 196 7.27 11.74 45.45
CA GLU A 196 6.22 10.74 45.23
C GLU A 196 4.90 11.39 44.80
N MET A 197 4.50 12.51 45.41
CA MET A 197 3.36 13.32 44.92
C MET A 197 3.57 13.78 43.46
N ARG A 198 4.80 14.20 43.10
CA ARG A 198 5.13 14.57 41.71
C ARG A 198 5.01 13.38 40.75
N LYS A 199 5.51 12.19 41.10
CA LYS A 199 5.34 10.96 40.29
C LYS A 199 3.87 10.60 40.10
N GLN A 200 3.04 10.76 41.13
CA GLN A 200 1.61 10.46 41.05
C GLN A 200 0.88 11.46 40.15
N VAL A 201 1.21 12.74 40.22
CA VAL A 201 0.71 13.76 39.28
C VAL A 201 1.20 13.50 37.86
N GLU A 202 2.49 13.18 37.67
CA GLU A 202 3.09 12.84 36.38
C GLU A 202 2.38 11.63 35.73
N LYS A 203 2.15 10.56 36.50
CA LYS A 203 1.43 9.35 36.05
C LYS A 203 -0.01 9.62 35.59
N LEU A 204 -0.66 10.67 36.11
CA LEU A 204 -2.00 11.10 35.69
C LEU A 204 -1.97 12.11 34.54
N LEU A 205 -1.01 13.03 34.54
CA LEU A 205 -0.96 14.17 33.61
C LEU A 205 -0.25 13.82 32.29
N ALA A 206 0.82 13.02 32.33
CA ALA A 206 1.54 12.58 31.14
C ALA A 206 0.64 11.93 30.07
N PRO A 207 -0.20 10.93 30.37
CA PRO A 207 -1.09 10.33 29.34
C PRO A 207 -2.16 11.29 28.82
N GLU A 208 -2.54 12.34 29.57
CA GLU A 208 -3.44 13.39 29.07
C GLU A 208 -2.71 14.37 28.13
N VAL A 209 -1.50 14.81 28.50
CA VAL A 209 -0.65 15.67 27.66
C VAL A 209 -0.20 14.93 26.39
N ASP A 210 0.22 13.67 26.50
CA ASP A 210 0.58 12.83 25.35
C ASP A 210 -0.61 12.56 24.45
N ALA A 211 -1.85 12.49 24.97
CA ALA A 211 -3.06 12.37 24.16
C ALA A 211 -3.36 13.64 23.35
N LEU A 212 -3.10 14.82 23.92
CA LEU A 212 -3.36 16.14 23.33
C LEU A 212 -2.23 16.63 22.41
N THR A 213 -1.01 16.11 22.56
CA THR A 213 0.17 16.58 21.83
C THR A 213 0.29 15.94 20.44
N ILE A 214 0.52 16.77 19.42
CA ILE A 214 0.91 16.36 18.06
C ILE A 214 2.37 16.76 17.86
N SER A 215 3.23 15.84 17.41
CA SER A 215 4.66 16.14 17.20
C SER A 215 4.84 17.25 16.15
N PRO A 216 5.67 18.29 16.41
CA PRO A 216 5.98 19.32 15.43
C PRO A 216 6.57 18.78 14.11
N SER A 217 7.17 17.58 14.15
CA SER A 217 7.64 16.88 12.95
C SER A 217 6.51 16.40 12.03
N VAL A 218 5.36 16.01 12.59
CA VAL A 218 4.15 15.64 11.85
C VAL A 218 3.53 16.89 11.24
N VAL A 219 3.42 17.98 12.01
CA VAL A 219 2.89 19.26 11.53
C VAL A 219 3.68 19.77 10.31
N ARG A 220 5.02 19.84 10.42
CA ARG A 220 5.91 20.27 9.31
C ARG A 220 5.84 19.36 8.08
N LYS A 221 5.67 18.05 8.26
CA LYS A 221 5.48 17.12 7.14
C LYS A 221 4.16 17.37 6.41
N ILE A 222 3.08 17.70 7.13
CA ILE A 222 1.76 17.94 6.55
C ILE A 222 1.68 19.31 5.87
N SER A 223 2.33 20.35 6.42
CA SER A 223 2.38 21.68 5.79
C SER A 223 3.31 21.72 4.57
N ASP A 224 4.56 21.28 4.71
CA ASP A 224 5.65 21.61 3.78
C ASP A 224 6.36 20.39 3.18
N GLY A 225 6.07 19.19 3.70
CA GLY A 225 6.68 17.95 3.23
C GLY A 225 6.19 17.49 1.84
N PRO A 226 6.99 16.66 1.14
CA PRO A 226 6.52 15.95 -0.04
C PRO A 226 5.44 14.94 0.34
N ILE A 227 4.58 14.61 -0.62
CA ILE A 227 3.51 13.62 -0.44
C ILE A 227 4.09 12.24 -0.79
N ASP A 228 4.52 11.52 0.25
CA ASP A 228 5.11 10.17 0.22
C ASP A 228 4.38 9.22 1.20
N ASP A 229 4.86 7.98 1.35
CA ASP A 229 4.25 7.02 2.29
C ASP A 229 4.38 7.47 3.77
N ALA A 230 5.36 8.32 4.09
CA ALA A 230 5.52 8.88 5.43
C ALA A 230 4.53 10.02 5.69
N TRP A 231 4.11 10.74 4.64
CA TRP A 231 3.03 11.72 4.66
C TRP A 231 1.66 11.04 4.88
N ILE A 232 1.41 9.88 4.25
CA ILE A 232 0.19 9.08 4.51
C ILE A 232 0.13 8.65 5.99
N LYS A 233 1.24 8.15 6.54
CA LYS A 233 1.32 7.76 7.97
C LYS A 233 1.13 8.97 8.90
N ALA A 234 1.72 10.12 8.57
CA ALA A 234 1.50 11.37 9.30
C ALA A 234 0.03 11.81 9.27
N LEU A 235 -0.67 11.59 8.16
CA LEU A 235 -2.10 11.89 8.01
C LEU A 235 -2.99 10.94 8.83
N GLU A 236 -2.70 9.64 8.83
CA GLU A 236 -3.38 8.68 9.71
C GLU A 236 -3.22 9.08 11.19
N ASP A 237 -2.01 9.45 11.60
CA ASP A 237 -1.74 9.83 12.98
C ASP A 237 -2.43 11.15 13.34
N LEU A 238 -2.54 12.10 12.40
CA LEU A 238 -3.39 13.28 12.56
C LEU A 238 -4.88 12.89 12.71
N GLU A 239 -5.41 11.95 11.93
CA GLU A 239 -6.80 11.52 12.04
C GLU A 239 -7.08 10.79 13.38
N LYS A 240 -6.16 9.91 13.82
CA LYS A 240 -6.22 9.24 15.12
C LYS A 240 -6.23 10.28 16.25
N ARG A 241 -5.26 11.19 16.27
CA ARG A 241 -5.12 12.25 17.29
C ARG A 241 -6.30 13.21 17.29
N SER A 242 -6.78 13.63 16.12
CA SER A 242 -7.99 14.46 16.03
C SER A 242 -9.17 13.81 16.73
N LYS A 243 -9.47 12.54 16.44
CA LYS A 243 -10.60 11.83 17.10
C LYS A 243 -10.44 11.77 18.62
N THR A 244 -9.23 11.55 19.12
CA THR A 244 -8.94 11.61 20.56
C THR A 244 -9.24 13.00 21.13
N ILE A 245 -8.75 14.06 20.49
CA ILE A 245 -8.89 15.44 20.99
C ILE A 245 -10.33 15.94 20.85
N ASP A 246 -11.01 15.65 19.74
CA ASP A 246 -12.43 15.94 19.52
C ASP A 246 -13.31 15.26 20.59
N SER A 247 -12.98 14.05 21.04
CA SER A 247 -13.67 13.37 22.15
C SER A 247 -13.40 14.00 23.53
N LYS A 248 -12.22 14.60 23.72
CA LYS A 248 -11.79 15.25 24.97
C LYS A 248 -12.17 16.73 25.05
N ALA A 249 -12.47 17.40 23.94
CA ALA A 249 -12.91 18.79 23.87
C ALA A 249 -14.20 19.05 24.67
N LEU A 250 -15.05 18.04 24.84
CA LEU A 250 -16.25 18.08 25.71
C LEU A 250 -15.95 18.09 27.22
N ARG A 251 -14.68 17.84 27.62
CA ARG A 251 -14.28 17.66 29.03
C ARG A 251 -13.15 18.59 29.49
N SER A 252 -12.41 19.21 28.56
CA SER A 252 -11.27 20.07 28.88
C SER A 252 -11.23 21.30 27.99
N LYS A 253 -11.10 22.48 28.61
CA LYS A 253 -10.99 23.76 27.89
C LYS A 253 -9.75 23.78 26.98
N SER A 254 -8.62 23.28 27.45
CA SER A 254 -7.38 23.17 26.66
C SER A 254 -7.55 22.31 25.40
N ALA A 255 -8.45 21.30 25.42
CA ALA A 255 -8.76 20.49 24.25
C ALA A 255 -9.70 21.23 23.26
N ALA A 256 -10.55 22.13 23.75
CA ALA A 256 -11.33 23.04 22.90
C ALA A 256 -10.44 24.12 22.26
N ASP A 257 -9.49 24.69 23.02
CA ASP A 257 -8.55 25.71 22.54
C ASP A 257 -7.60 25.18 21.43
N LEU A 258 -7.25 23.88 21.48
CA LEU A 258 -6.47 23.21 20.43
C LEU A 258 -7.28 22.89 19.15
N LYS A 259 -8.61 22.81 19.24
CA LYS A 259 -9.48 22.43 18.12
C LYS A 259 -9.29 23.30 16.86
N PRO A 260 -9.31 24.65 16.91
CA PRO A 260 -9.12 25.48 15.70
C PRO A 260 -7.74 25.30 15.05
N LEU A 261 -6.69 25.00 15.82
CA LEU A 261 -5.35 24.72 15.27
C LEU A 261 -5.32 23.39 14.52
N ILE A 262 -6.00 22.37 15.06
CA ILE A 262 -6.15 21.05 14.43
C ILE A 262 -7.02 21.17 13.16
N ASP A 263 -8.10 21.95 13.20
CA ASP A 263 -8.96 22.17 12.04
C ASP A 263 -8.25 22.98 10.94
N GLY A 264 -7.39 23.94 11.31
CA GLY A 264 -6.45 24.59 10.38
C GLY A 264 -5.48 23.59 9.71
N LEU A 265 -4.93 22.64 10.48
CA LEU A 265 -4.04 21.60 9.95
C LEU A 265 -4.76 20.59 9.06
N LYS A 266 -6.00 20.19 9.40
CA LYS A 266 -6.90 19.40 8.52
C LYS A 266 -7.13 20.13 7.20
N ASN A 267 -7.46 21.42 7.25
CA ASN A 267 -7.71 22.23 6.05
C ASN A 267 -6.45 22.30 5.16
N LYS A 268 -5.26 22.46 5.74
CA LYS A 268 -3.99 22.41 4.98
C LYS A 268 -3.75 21.03 4.36
N ALA A 269 -4.03 19.94 5.07
CA ALA A 269 -3.93 18.58 4.54
C ALA A 269 -4.91 18.33 3.38
N VAL A 270 -6.15 18.83 3.48
CA VAL A 270 -7.15 18.78 2.40
C VAL A 270 -6.70 19.59 1.17
N GLU A 271 -6.15 20.78 1.36
CA GLU A 271 -5.56 21.61 0.29
C GLU A 271 -4.43 20.88 -0.43
N ARG A 272 -3.47 20.30 0.31
CA ARG A 272 -2.35 19.53 -0.24
C ARG A 272 -2.84 18.29 -1.02
N THR A 273 -3.83 17.58 -0.47
CA THR A 273 -4.44 16.41 -1.12
C THR A 273 -5.16 16.79 -2.41
N ARG A 274 -5.96 17.86 -2.39
CA ARG A 274 -6.64 18.41 -3.57
C ARG A 274 -5.64 18.69 -4.68
N ASP A 275 -4.57 19.43 -4.37
CA ASP A 275 -3.60 19.87 -5.39
C ASP A 275 -2.78 18.72 -5.96
N TYR A 276 -2.46 17.71 -5.14
CA TYR A 276 -1.87 16.46 -5.62
C TYR A 276 -2.81 15.72 -6.58
N VAL A 277 -4.04 15.41 -6.15
CA VAL A 277 -4.99 14.63 -6.97
C VAL A 277 -5.39 15.39 -8.25
N VAL A 278 -5.58 16.71 -8.19
CA VAL A 278 -5.78 17.55 -9.38
C VAL A 278 -4.57 17.51 -10.31
N THR A 279 -3.34 17.45 -9.79
CA THR A 279 -2.13 17.29 -10.60
C THR A 279 -2.06 15.91 -11.26
N GLN A 280 -2.45 14.83 -10.56
CA GLN A 280 -2.54 13.49 -11.16
C GLN A 280 -3.65 13.42 -12.24
N ILE A 281 -4.80 14.07 -12.04
CA ILE A 281 -5.87 14.17 -13.05
C ILE A 281 -5.41 14.99 -14.26
N LYS A 282 -4.59 16.03 -14.08
CA LYS A 282 -3.94 16.74 -15.20
C LYS A 282 -2.95 15.84 -15.95
N ALA A 283 -2.16 15.02 -15.25
CA ALA A 283 -1.21 14.10 -15.86
C ALA A 283 -1.88 13.00 -16.72
N LEU A 284 -3.12 12.57 -16.40
CA LEU A 284 -3.93 11.70 -17.26
C LEU A 284 -4.23 12.30 -18.65
N ARG A 285 -4.13 13.63 -18.81
CA ARG A 285 -4.34 14.32 -20.10
C ARG A 285 -3.08 14.44 -20.95
N ALA A 286 -1.92 14.01 -20.45
CA ALA A 286 -0.67 14.09 -21.20
C ALA A 286 -0.67 13.10 -22.39
N PRO A 287 -0.20 13.53 -23.59
CA PRO A 287 -0.21 12.68 -24.78
C PRO A 287 0.69 11.46 -24.59
N GLY A 288 0.12 10.26 -24.72
CA GLY A 288 0.82 9.00 -24.51
C GLY A 288 0.89 8.51 -23.06
N ALA A 289 0.21 9.16 -22.12
CA ALA A 289 0.12 8.69 -20.74
C ALA A 289 -0.49 7.27 -20.64
N ASN A 290 0.19 6.36 -19.95
CA ASN A 290 -0.37 5.06 -19.61
C ASN A 290 -1.28 5.21 -18.37
N ALA A 291 -2.57 5.48 -18.60
CA ALA A 291 -3.58 5.66 -17.57
C ALA A 291 -3.53 4.57 -16.48
N GLN A 292 -3.39 3.30 -16.86
CA GLN A 292 -3.40 2.16 -15.93
C GLN A 292 -2.20 2.13 -14.98
N LEU A 293 -1.01 2.55 -15.45
CA LEU A 293 0.17 2.70 -14.60
C LEU A 293 0.03 3.88 -13.64
N LEU A 294 -0.53 4.99 -14.11
CA LEU A 294 -0.75 6.18 -13.27
C LEU A 294 -1.83 5.93 -12.19
N GLN A 295 -2.89 5.20 -12.55
CA GLN A 295 -3.93 4.71 -11.61
C GLN A 295 -3.33 3.88 -10.48
N GLN A 296 -2.49 2.89 -10.81
CA GLN A 296 -1.86 2.03 -9.80
C GLN A 296 -0.86 2.81 -8.93
N ASN A 297 0.09 3.51 -9.56
CA ASN A 297 1.21 4.12 -8.83
C ASN A 297 0.83 5.40 -8.06
N ASN A 298 -0.06 6.23 -8.62
CA ASN A 298 -0.28 7.60 -8.13
C ASN A 298 -1.68 7.85 -7.55
N PHE A 299 -2.68 7.05 -7.92
CA PHE A 299 -4.02 7.12 -7.30
C PHE A 299 -4.22 6.04 -6.23
N MET A 300 -3.98 4.76 -6.54
CA MET A 300 -4.26 3.67 -5.61
C MET A 300 -3.35 3.69 -4.37
N ARG A 301 -2.06 4.04 -4.55
CA ARG A 301 -1.10 4.24 -3.44
C ARG A 301 -1.51 5.34 -2.46
N TYR A 302 -2.18 6.39 -2.94
CA TYR A 302 -2.61 7.54 -2.15
C TYR A 302 -4.13 7.55 -1.92
N LYS A 303 -4.77 6.37 -2.03
CA LYS A 303 -6.21 6.17 -1.81
C LYS A 303 -6.66 6.74 -0.47
N ASP A 304 -5.92 6.48 0.60
CA ASP A 304 -6.34 6.86 1.95
C ASP A 304 -6.27 8.37 2.20
N ALA A 305 -5.37 9.09 1.51
CA ALA A 305 -5.37 10.55 1.46
C ALA A 305 -6.67 11.10 0.82
N PHE A 306 -7.10 10.51 -0.31
CA PHE A 306 -8.40 10.85 -0.90
C PHE A 306 -9.57 10.47 0.02
N GLN A 307 -9.50 9.33 0.71
CA GLN A 307 -10.51 8.95 1.70
C GLN A 307 -10.61 9.90 2.90
N PHE A 308 -9.50 10.52 3.32
CA PHE A 308 -9.46 11.56 4.33
C PHE A 308 -10.13 12.85 3.83
N LEU A 309 -9.78 13.31 2.63
CA LEU A 309 -10.43 14.47 1.98
C LEU A 309 -11.94 14.29 1.86
N ASP A 310 -12.38 13.10 1.43
CA ASP A 310 -13.79 12.72 1.29
C ASP A 310 -14.53 12.62 2.64
N ARG A 311 -13.85 12.32 3.76
CA ARG A 311 -14.43 12.41 5.12
C ARG A 311 -14.61 13.85 5.60
N HIS A 312 -13.65 14.73 5.30
CA HIS A 312 -13.63 16.10 5.84
C HIS A 312 -14.35 17.13 4.96
N GLN A 313 -14.32 16.99 3.63
CA GLN A 313 -15.00 17.88 2.68
C GLN A 313 -15.62 17.07 1.53
N PRO A 314 -16.77 16.40 1.76
CA PRO A 314 -17.37 15.47 0.79
C PRO A 314 -17.78 16.15 -0.54
N GLN A 315 -18.14 17.44 -0.53
CA GLN A 315 -18.41 18.20 -1.75
C GLN A 315 -17.19 18.25 -2.68
N LEU A 316 -16.00 18.53 -2.13
CA LEU A 316 -14.75 18.56 -2.88
C LEU A 316 -14.35 17.16 -3.37
N GLY A 317 -14.63 16.11 -2.58
CA GLY A 317 -14.46 14.72 -3.00
C GLY A 317 -15.32 14.37 -4.23
N GLN A 318 -16.58 14.83 -4.26
CA GLN A 318 -17.49 14.66 -5.39
C GLN A 318 -17.04 15.45 -6.63
N GLU A 319 -16.60 16.70 -6.46
CA GLU A 319 -16.08 17.55 -7.55
C GLU A 319 -14.82 16.94 -8.20
N ILE A 320 -13.85 16.52 -7.39
CA ILE A 320 -12.63 15.84 -7.86
C ILE A 320 -12.99 14.51 -8.55
N GLY A 321 -13.93 13.75 -7.99
CA GLY A 321 -14.45 12.53 -8.61
C GLY A 321 -15.10 12.79 -9.99
N ARG A 322 -15.86 13.88 -10.12
CA ARG A 322 -16.48 14.28 -11.39
C ARG A 322 -15.46 14.82 -12.40
N ALA A 323 -14.42 15.52 -11.93
CA ALA A 323 -13.29 15.94 -12.75
C ALA A 323 -12.48 14.75 -13.29
N TYR A 324 -12.30 13.70 -12.48
CA TYR A 324 -11.73 12.42 -12.91
C TYR A 324 -12.62 11.76 -13.98
N ILE A 325 -13.92 11.57 -13.72
CA ILE A 325 -14.88 10.95 -14.65
C ILE A 325 -14.91 11.65 -16.00
N ASN A 326 -15.02 12.97 -16.03
CA ASN A 326 -14.98 13.75 -17.27
C ASN A 326 -13.63 13.63 -18.00
N THR A 327 -12.52 13.52 -17.27
CA THR A 327 -11.19 13.33 -17.85
C THR A 327 -11.03 11.94 -18.45
N MET A 328 -11.50 10.88 -17.78
CA MET A 328 -11.44 9.52 -18.31
C MET A 328 -12.43 9.28 -19.46
N ARG A 329 -13.63 9.86 -19.42
CA ARG A 329 -14.54 9.88 -20.58
C ARG A 329 -13.84 10.46 -21.80
N TRP A 330 -13.20 11.63 -21.65
CA TRP A 330 -12.44 12.25 -22.74
C TRP A 330 -11.26 11.39 -23.19
N PHE A 331 -10.48 10.84 -22.24
CA PHE A 331 -9.31 10.01 -22.54
C PHE A 331 -9.68 8.76 -23.34
N TYR A 332 -10.69 8.01 -22.89
CA TYR A 332 -11.12 6.81 -23.62
C TYR A 332 -11.78 7.17 -24.94
N LEU A 333 -12.69 8.17 -24.97
CA LEU A 333 -13.33 8.61 -26.21
C LEU A 333 -12.30 9.04 -27.27
N HIS A 334 -11.31 9.86 -26.91
CA HIS A 334 -10.27 10.32 -27.82
C HIS A 334 -9.40 9.16 -28.34
N ASN A 335 -8.90 8.30 -27.44
CA ASN A 335 -8.04 7.18 -27.81
C ASN A 335 -8.78 6.12 -28.65
N PHE A 336 -10.03 5.79 -28.33
CA PHE A 336 -10.84 4.86 -29.12
C PHE A 336 -11.36 5.47 -30.43
N SER A 337 -11.61 6.78 -30.50
CA SER A 337 -11.89 7.47 -31.78
C SER A 337 -10.69 7.35 -32.72
N ARG A 338 -9.48 7.63 -32.22
CA ARG A 338 -8.26 7.50 -33.02
C ARG A 338 -7.97 6.04 -33.39
N TYR A 339 -8.22 5.09 -32.48
CA TYR A 339 -8.04 3.67 -32.77
C TYR A 339 -9.04 3.16 -33.82
N LYS A 340 -10.30 3.60 -33.78
CA LYS A 340 -11.28 3.35 -34.86
C LYS A 340 -10.74 3.85 -36.21
N ALA A 341 -10.27 5.09 -36.27
CA ALA A 341 -9.67 5.67 -37.48
C ALA A 341 -8.37 5.00 -37.95
N SER A 342 -7.65 4.28 -37.08
CA SER A 342 -6.55 3.39 -37.47
C SER A 342 -7.06 2.08 -38.05
N LEU A 343 -8.04 1.43 -37.41
CA LEU A 343 -8.63 0.16 -37.88
C LEU A 343 -9.40 0.33 -39.20
N GLU A 344 -9.98 1.50 -39.46
CA GLU A 344 -10.66 1.85 -40.72
C GLU A 344 -9.71 1.96 -41.93
N LYS A 345 -8.39 2.00 -41.71
CA LYS A 345 -7.37 1.98 -42.78
C LYS A 345 -6.95 0.58 -43.20
N MET A 346 -7.30 -0.46 -42.43
CA MET A 346 -6.96 -1.84 -42.77
C MET A 346 -7.74 -2.28 -44.01
N ASN A 347 -7.07 -2.99 -44.93
CA ASN A 347 -7.70 -3.53 -46.12
C ASN A 347 -8.66 -4.66 -45.73
N ILE A 348 -9.97 -4.46 -45.87
CA ILE A 348 -10.99 -5.48 -45.58
C ILE A 348 -11.55 -6.05 -46.89
N HIS A 349 -11.67 -7.37 -46.99
CA HIS A 349 -12.39 -8.04 -48.07
C HIS A 349 -13.90 -7.71 -47.98
N ILE A 350 -14.44 -6.98 -48.95
CA ILE A 350 -15.86 -6.64 -49.02
C ILE A 350 -16.59 -7.71 -49.83
N ILE A 351 -17.25 -8.63 -49.12
CA ILE A 351 -18.15 -9.65 -49.68
C ILE A 351 -19.51 -8.99 -49.89
N ASP A 352 -19.77 -8.57 -51.13
CA ASP A 352 -20.96 -7.82 -51.56
C ASP A 352 -22.13 -8.75 -51.97
N LYS A 353 -23.31 -8.17 -52.22
CA LYS A 353 -24.58 -8.80 -52.63
C LYS A 353 -24.52 -9.56 -53.95
N THR A 354 -23.38 -9.59 -54.63
CA THR A 354 -23.10 -10.48 -55.76
C THR A 354 -22.73 -11.88 -55.30
N GLU A 355 -22.01 -12.04 -54.19
CA GLU A 355 -21.43 -13.31 -53.74
C GLU A 355 -22.42 -14.18 -52.95
N VAL A 356 -23.62 -14.37 -53.53
CA VAL A 356 -24.66 -15.25 -53.01
C VAL A 356 -24.59 -16.61 -53.71
N MET A 357 -24.86 -17.70 -52.98
CA MET A 357 -24.59 -19.09 -53.40
C MET A 357 -24.92 -19.41 -54.86
N ALA A 358 -26.11 -19.00 -55.32
CA ALA A 358 -26.64 -19.31 -56.65
C ALA A 358 -26.62 -18.11 -57.61
N GLN A 359 -25.59 -17.25 -57.54
CA GLN A 359 -25.34 -16.25 -58.59
C GLN A 359 -24.85 -16.92 -59.89
N ASP A 360 -25.37 -16.45 -61.03
CA ASP A 360 -24.95 -16.85 -62.38
C ASP A 360 -23.59 -16.22 -62.76
N GLU A 361 -22.62 -17.08 -63.11
CA GLU A 361 -21.27 -16.72 -63.55
C GLU A 361 -21.26 -15.86 -64.83
N SER A 362 -22.34 -15.85 -65.62
CA SER A 362 -22.49 -14.93 -66.75
C SER A 362 -22.31 -13.46 -66.34
N THR A 363 -22.75 -13.10 -65.14
CA THR A 363 -22.74 -11.72 -64.62
C THR A 363 -21.32 -11.23 -64.30
N LYS A 364 -20.45 -12.13 -63.80
CA LYS A 364 -19.08 -11.78 -63.38
C LYS A 364 -18.17 -11.40 -64.54
N ARG A 365 -18.45 -11.88 -65.75
CA ARG A 365 -17.62 -11.58 -66.95
C ARG A 365 -17.81 -10.15 -67.47
N THR A 366 -18.97 -9.54 -67.20
CA THR A 366 -19.34 -8.22 -67.72
C THR A 366 -18.75 -7.06 -66.90
N THR A 367 -18.39 -7.28 -65.64
CA THR A 367 -17.96 -6.22 -64.71
C THR A 367 -16.44 -5.98 -64.69
N VAL A 368 -15.62 -6.84 -65.31
CA VAL A 368 -14.14 -6.79 -65.24
C VAL A 368 -13.52 -5.65 -66.07
N VAL A 369 -14.32 -4.84 -66.77
CA VAL A 369 -13.85 -3.83 -67.74
C VAL A 369 -13.67 -2.43 -67.12
N SER A 370 -14.02 -2.22 -65.83
CA SER A 370 -13.97 -0.88 -65.21
C SER A 370 -13.13 -0.81 -63.92
N GLY A 371 -12.05 -0.02 -64.00
CA GLY A 371 -11.39 0.56 -62.82
C GLY A 371 -10.21 -0.22 -62.26
N SER A 372 -9.00 0.35 -62.38
CA SER A 372 -7.79 -0.14 -61.71
C SER A 372 -7.94 -0.16 -60.19
N ARG A 373 -8.17 -1.35 -59.63
CA ARG A 373 -7.89 -1.69 -58.22
C ARG A 373 -6.96 -2.89 -58.20
N THR A 374 -6.01 -2.88 -57.28
CA THR A 374 -5.06 -3.99 -57.07
C THR A 374 -5.81 -5.31 -56.90
N GLN A 375 -5.38 -6.37 -57.58
CA GLN A 375 -5.95 -7.71 -57.39
C GLN A 375 -5.83 -8.10 -55.92
N ALA A 376 -6.96 -8.18 -55.22
CA ALA A 376 -7.04 -8.89 -53.96
C ALA A 376 -6.73 -10.38 -54.20
N ALA A 377 -6.21 -11.07 -53.20
CA ALA A 377 -6.02 -12.51 -53.29
C ALA A 377 -7.38 -13.20 -53.58
N PRO A 378 -7.40 -14.29 -54.37
CA PRO A 378 -8.65 -15.00 -54.66
C PRO A 378 -9.24 -15.55 -53.36
N HIS A 379 -10.37 -14.98 -52.94
CA HIS A 379 -11.09 -15.38 -51.74
C HIS A 379 -12.28 -16.27 -52.07
N ASP A 380 -12.50 -17.33 -51.29
CA ASP A 380 -13.73 -18.13 -51.32
C ASP A 380 -14.59 -17.79 -50.11
N ALA A 381 -15.61 -16.96 -50.35
CA ALA A 381 -16.61 -16.51 -49.37
C ALA A 381 -17.36 -17.65 -48.67
N PHE A 382 -17.36 -18.87 -49.23
CA PHE A 382 -18.02 -20.04 -48.67
C PHE A 382 -17.06 -20.97 -47.89
N SER A 383 -15.77 -20.65 -47.83
CA SER A 383 -14.76 -21.42 -47.10
C SER A 383 -14.41 -20.79 -45.74
N LEU A 384 -14.20 -21.62 -44.71
CA LEU A 384 -13.79 -21.12 -43.39
C LEU A 384 -12.26 -20.97 -43.28
N GLY A 385 -11.48 -21.90 -43.83
CA GLY A 385 -10.02 -21.85 -43.88
C GLY A 385 -9.36 -21.43 -42.55
N ARG A 386 -8.41 -20.49 -42.62
CA ARG A 386 -7.68 -19.95 -41.45
C ARG A 386 -8.51 -18.97 -40.60
N ARG A 387 -9.75 -18.63 -40.99
CA ARG A 387 -10.59 -17.67 -40.23
C ARG A 387 -10.94 -18.21 -38.84
N MET A 388 -11.04 -19.54 -38.72
CA MET A 388 -11.23 -20.26 -37.45
C MET A 388 -10.11 -19.99 -36.42
N ASP A 389 -8.88 -19.70 -36.86
CA ASP A 389 -7.75 -19.48 -35.95
C ASP A 389 -7.92 -18.20 -35.09
N MET A 390 -8.80 -17.28 -35.50
CA MET A 390 -9.16 -16.08 -34.74
C MET A 390 -9.95 -16.39 -33.45
N LEU A 391 -10.67 -17.53 -33.43
CA LEU A 391 -11.41 -18.04 -32.27
C LEU A 391 -10.56 -18.94 -31.37
N LYS A 392 -9.63 -19.71 -31.98
CA LYS A 392 -8.65 -20.56 -31.26
C LYS A 392 -7.49 -19.75 -30.66
N GLY A 393 -7.23 -18.57 -31.21
CA GLY A 393 -6.20 -17.66 -30.75
C GLY A 393 -6.51 -17.06 -29.37
N SER A 394 -5.87 -17.61 -28.33
CA SER A 394 -5.79 -17.03 -26.98
C SER A 394 -5.57 -15.50 -27.01
N PHE A 395 -6.22 -14.78 -26.09
CA PHE A 395 -6.25 -13.31 -25.99
C PHE A 395 -4.91 -12.68 -25.55
N LYS A 396 -3.82 -12.95 -26.28
CA LYS A 396 -2.44 -12.58 -25.92
C LYS A 396 -2.16 -11.07 -25.97
N SER A 397 -2.84 -10.34 -26.86
CA SER A 397 -2.97 -8.87 -26.85
C SER A 397 -4.00 -8.41 -27.89
N ALA A 398 -4.46 -7.16 -27.77
CA ALA A 398 -5.15 -6.47 -28.86
C ALA A 398 -4.13 -5.94 -29.90
N LEU A 399 -4.58 -5.76 -31.14
CA LEU A 399 -3.73 -5.21 -32.21
C LEU A 399 -3.35 -3.76 -31.92
N SER A 400 -2.06 -3.43 -31.96
CA SER A 400 -1.59 -2.05 -31.77
C SER A 400 -1.99 -1.15 -32.94
N SER A 401 -2.36 0.10 -32.66
CA SER A 401 -2.75 1.08 -33.68
C SER A 401 -1.65 1.39 -34.70
N HIS A 402 -0.37 1.16 -34.37
CA HIS A 402 0.74 1.27 -35.31
C HIS A 402 0.72 0.12 -36.33
N ILE A 403 0.62 -1.11 -35.82
CA ILE A 403 0.62 -2.34 -36.63
C ILE A 403 -0.61 -2.36 -37.55
N ALA A 404 -1.77 -1.90 -37.06
CA ALA A 404 -2.99 -1.73 -37.86
C ALA A 404 -2.88 -0.69 -38.99
N GLU A 405 -1.90 0.24 -38.96
CA GLU A 405 -1.66 1.19 -40.05
C GLU A 405 -0.52 0.78 -40.99
N GLU A 406 0.39 -0.08 -40.53
CA GLU A 406 1.47 -0.65 -41.35
C GLU A 406 1.06 -1.92 -42.10
N ASP A 407 0.13 -2.71 -41.55
CA ASP A 407 -0.30 -3.98 -42.13
C ASP A 407 -1.22 -3.74 -43.33
N LYS A 408 -0.66 -3.96 -44.52
CA LYS A 408 -1.34 -3.83 -45.81
C LYS A 408 -2.04 -5.12 -46.24
N SER A 409 -1.91 -6.22 -45.49
CA SER A 409 -2.53 -7.49 -45.86
C SER A 409 -4.06 -7.41 -45.76
N ALA A 410 -4.73 -8.14 -46.64
CA ALA A 410 -6.18 -8.10 -46.75
C ALA A 410 -6.82 -9.02 -45.67
N HIS A 411 -7.65 -8.42 -44.84
CA HIS A 411 -8.29 -9.00 -43.67
C HIS A 411 -9.79 -9.21 -43.89
N TYR A 412 -10.45 -9.89 -42.95
CA TYR A 412 -11.90 -10.04 -42.89
C TYR A 412 -12.50 -9.18 -41.77
N LEU A 413 -13.83 -9.05 -41.72
CA LEU A 413 -14.53 -8.20 -40.76
C LEU A 413 -14.27 -8.57 -39.29
N GLU A 414 -13.99 -9.84 -38.99
CA GLU A 414 -13.66 -10.31 -37.65
C GLU A 414 -12.34 -9.73 -37.11
N ALA A 415 -11.41 -9.28 -37.96
CA ALA A 415 -10.13 -8.72 -37.51
C ALA A 415 -10.26 -7.35 -36.82
N PRO A 416 -10.81 -6.29 -37.45
CA PRO A 416 -11.08 -5.03 -36.76
C PRO A 416 -12.09 -5.21 -35.62
N PHE A 417 -13.10 -6.10 -35.77
CA PHE A 417 -14.06 -6.39 -34.71
C PHE A 417 -13.38 -6.98 -33.46
N ARG A 418 -12.54 -8.01 -33.61
CA ARG A 418 -11.78 -8.63 -32.51
C ARG A 418 -10.81 -7.62 -31.89
N ALA A 419 -10.08 -6.87 -32.72
CA ALA A 419 -9.10 -5.89 -32.29
C ALA A 419 -9.72 -4.78 -31.43
N PHE A 420 -10.84 -4.19 -31.89
CA PHE A 420 -11.53 -3.14 -31.14
C PHE A 420 -12.13 -3.67 -29.83
N ASN A 421 -12.88 -4.77 -29.88
CA ASN A 421 -13.61 -5.28 -28.71
C ASN A 421 -12.68 -5.86 -27.63
N LEU A 422 -11.59 -6.52 -28.00
CA LEU A 422 -10.58 -6.98 -27.04
C LEU A 422 -9.89 -5.79 -26.34
N ALA A 423 -9.49 -4.76 -27.10
CA ALA A 423 -8.92 -3.55 -26.51
C ALA A 423 -9.92 -2.85 -25.57
N LEU A 424 -11.20 -2.74 -25.97
CA LEU A 424 -12.25 -2.17 -25.13
C LEU A 424 -12.42 -2.98 -23.84
N MET A 425 -12.51 -4.31 -23.93
CA MET A 425 -12.63 -5.21 -22.78
C MET A 425 -11.48 -5.07 -21.79
N ASP A 426 -10.22 -5.06 -22.25
CA ASP A 426 -9.06 -4.98 -21.36
C ASP A 426 -8.96 -3.63 -20.64
N ASN A 427 -9.16 -2.51 -21.38
CA ASN A 427 -9.13 -1.18 -20.77
C ASN A 427 -10.32 -0.97 -19.80
N ALA A 428 -11.51 -1.47 -20.15
CA ALA A 428 -12.70 -1.40 -19.30
C ALA A 428 -12.57 -2.27 -18.03
N SER A 429 -11.97 -3.45 -18.15
CA SER A 429 -11.66 -4.31 -16.99
C SER A 429 -10.75 -3.57 -16.01
N GLY A 430 -9.69 -2.93 -16.52
CA GLY A 430 -8.76 -2.14 -15.71
C GLY A 430 -9.42 -0.94 -15.00
N GLU A 431 -10.23 -0.16 -15.72
CA GLU A 431 -10.95 0.98 -15.14
C GLU A 431 -11.98 0.52 -14.10
N TYR A 432 -12.72 -0.56 -14.34
CA TYR A 432 -13.69 -1.09 -13.38
C TYR A 432 -13.02 -1.56 -12.07
N SER A 433 -11.90 -2.29 -12.18
CA SER A 433 -11.07 -2.64 -11.02
C SER A 433 -10.50 -1.41 -10.31
N PHE A 434 -10.12 -0.35 -11.04
CA PHE A 434 -9.68 0.90 -10.43
C PHE A 434 -10.82 1.61 -9.69
N LEU A 435 -11.99 1.77 -10.30
CA LEU A 435 -13.13 2.48 -9.72
C LEU A 435 -13.64 1.78 -8.45
N THR A 436 -13.78 0.45 -8.48
CA THR A 436 -14.16 -0.36 -7.31
C THR A 436 -13.10 -0.30 -6.20
N GLY A 437 -11.81 -0.32 -6.57
CA GLY A 437 -10.70 -0.21 -5.62
C GLY A 437 -10.58 1.18 -4.97
N PHE A 438 -10.69 2.26 -5.75
CA PHE A 438 -10.47 3.63 -5.29
C PHE A 438 -11.70 4.20 -4.57
N PHE A 439 -12.90 4.09 -5.16
CA PHE A 439 -14.16 4.57 -4.57
C PHE A 439 -14.82 3.53 -3.63
N SER A 440 -14.03 2.67 -2.95
CA SER A 440 -14.51 1.51 -2.19
C SER A 440 -15.38 1.80 -0.95
N LYS A 441 -15.77 3.06 -0.70
CA LYS A 441 -16.80 3.45 0.28
C LYS A 441 -18.20 3.58 -0.34
N GLN A 442 -18.28 3.75 -1.66
CA GLN A 442 -19.52 4.01 -2.37
C GLN A 442 -20.25 2.71 -2.69
N SER A 443 -21.56 2.78 -2.89
CA SER A 443 -22.34 1.62 -3.26
C SER A 443 -21.91 1.09 -4.63
N TYR A 444 -22.07 -0.22 -4.81
CA TYR A 444 -21.84 -0.90 -6.08
C TYR A 444 -22.57 -0.22 -7.26
N HIS A 445 -23.80 0.26 -7.04
CA HIS A 445 -24.60 0.94 -8.06
C HIS A 445 -24.04 2.32 -8.44
N GLU A 446 -23.47 3.08 -7.50
CA GLU A 446 -22.80 4.35 -7.78
C GLU A 446 -21.50 4.13 -8.57
N VAL A 447 -20.70 3.13 -8.21
CA VAL A 447 -19.49 2.75 -8.96
C VAL A 447 -19.85 2.31 -10.38
N ASN A 448 -20.91 1.52 -10.54
CA ASN A 448 -21.43 1.13 -11.85
C ASN A 448 -21.91 2.34 -12.67
N ARG A 449 -22.66 3.27 -12.06
CA ARG A 449 -23.10 4.52 -12.70
C ARG A 449 -21.92 5.36 -13.18
N LYS A 450 -20.86 5.49 -12.37
CA LYS A 450 -19.62 6.19 -12.76
C LYS A 450 -18.92 5.52 -13.93
N PHE A 451 -18.84 4.18 -13.93
CA PHE A 451 -18.26 3.41 -15.02
C PHE A 451 -19.03 3.63 -16.34
N THR A 452 -20.36 3.50 -16.32
CA THR A 452 -21.22 3.80 -17.48
C THR A 452 -21.04 5.25 -17.93
N GLU A 453 -20.97 6.20 -16.98
CA GLU A 453 -20.76 7.62 -17.29
C GLU A 453 -19.42 7.91 -18.00
N ILE A 454 -18.39 7.07 -17.79
CA ILE A 454 -17.10 7.10 -18.49
C ILE A 454 -17.20 6.43 -19.87
N PHE A 455 -17.75 5.21 -19.95
CA PHE A 455 -17.67 4.37 -21.16
C PHE A 455 -18.82 4.52 -22.15
N GLN A 456 -19.97 5.11 -21.80
CA GLN A 456 -21.12 5.20 -22.71
C GLN A 456 -20.77 5.77 -24.11
N PRO A 457 -19.93 6.81 -24.27
CA PRO A 457 -19.52 7.29 -25.61
C PRO A 457 -18.61 6.30 -26.35
N THR A 458 -17.74 5.59 -25.62
CA THR A 458 -16.84 4.56 -26.16
C THR A 458 -17.61 3.32 -26.61
N PHE A 459 -18.64 2.92 -25.86
CA PHE A 459 -19.58 1.87 -26.22
C PHE A 459 -20.37 2.23 -27.47
N ALA A 460 -20.85 3.48 -27.59
CA ALA A 460 -21.48 3.96 -28.82
C ALA A 460 -20.54 3.91 -30.03
N LEU A 461 -19.24 4.22 -29.87
CA LEU A 461 -18.24 4.05 -30.94
C LEU A 461 -18.03 2.57 -31.33
N GLY A 462 -18.00 1.66 -30.37
CA GLY A 462 -17.85 0.22 -30.64
C GLY A 462 -19.05 -0.38 -31.37
N GLN A 463 -20.26 0.01 -30.98
CA GLN A 463 -21.50 -0.35 -31.68
C GLN A 463 -21.57 0.29 -33.08
N ALA A 464 -21.14 1.55 -33.23
CA ALA A 464 -21.07 2.21 -34.53
C ALA A 464 -20.05 1.55 -35.47
N LEU A 465 -18.86 1.18 -34.98
CA LEU A 465 -17.87 0.41 -35.75
C LEU A 465 -18.41 -0.96 -36.13
N THR A 466 -19.04 -1.68 -35.19
CA THR A 466 -19.66 -2.98 -35.47
C THR A 466 -20.70 -2.86 -36.57
N LYS A 467 -21.61 -1.89 -36.47
CA LYS A 467 -22.63 -1.61 -37.50
C LYS A 467 -22.00 -1.30 -38.86
N GLN A 468 -20.99 -0.43 -38.89
CA GLN A 468 -20.27 -0.05 -40.10
C GLN A 468 -19.56 -1.24 -40.79
N LEU A 469 -19.10 -2.23 -40.02
CA LEU A 469 -18.51 -3.46 -40.56
C LEU A 469 -19.57 -4.42 -41.14
N ILE A 470 -20.75 -4.54 -40.51
CA ILE A 470 -21.74 -5.57 -40.87
C ILE A 470 -22.84 -5.13 -41.86
N ASP A 471 -23.18 -3.84 -41.90
CA ASP A 471 -24.19 -3.28 -42.81
C ASP A 471 -23.89 -3.51 -44.32
N PRO A 472 -22.64 -3.42 -44.82
CA PRO A 472 -22.35 -3.69 -46.22
C PRO A 472 -22.18 -5.19 -46.55
N THR A 473 -21.70 -6.00 -45.60
CA THR A 473 -21.26 -7.39 -45.89
C THR A 473 -22.40 -8.40 -46.00
N VAL A 474 -22.24 -9.37 -46.90
CA VAL A 474 -23.08 -10.58 -47.06
C VAL A 474 -22.31 -11.85 -46.58
N ASP A 475 -21.29 -11.65 -45.75
CA ASP A 475 -20.44 -12.70 -45.18
C ASP A 475 -21.05 -13.29 -43.90
N ALA A 476 -21.89 -14.33 -44.05
CA ALA A 476 -22.49 -15.01 -42.91
C ALA A 476 -21.45 -15.72 -42.00
N LEU A 477 -20.32 -16.19 -42.56
CA LEU A 477 -19.27 -16.84 -41.76
C LEU A 477 -18.53 -15.81 -40.90
N GLY A 478 -18.17 -14.65 -41.43
CA GLY A 478 -17.59 -13.54 -40.67
C GLY A 478 -18.54 -13.00 -39.60
N LEU A 479 -19.82 -12.87 -39.93
CA LEU A 479 -20.87 -12.52 -38.97
C LEU A 479 -20.96 -13.54 -37.82
N LEU A 480 -20.93 -14.84 -38.12
CA LEU A 480 -20.98 -15.89 -37.11
C LEU A 480 -19.68 -15.94 -36.26
N ILE A 481 -18.51 -15.71 -36.86
CA ILE A 481 -17.25 -15.52 -36.10
C ILE A 481 -17.35 -14.33 -35.16
N ALA A 482 -17.91 -13.20 -35.60
CA ALA A 482 -18.14 -12.03 -34.74
C ALA A 482 -19.11 -12.33 -33.57
N VAL A 483 -20.15 -13.14 -33.80
CA VAL A 483 -21.03 -13.66 -32.73
C VAL A 483 -20.24 -14.52 -31.73
N ARG A 484 -19.46 -15.50 -32.19
CA ARG A 484 -18.65 -16.36 -31.31
C ARG A 484 -17.60 -15.56 -30.52
N LEU A 485 -16.95 -14.58 -31.14
CA LEU A 485 -16.08 -13.63 -30.43
C LEU A 485 -16.83 -12.84 -29.36
N ASN A 486 -18.04 -12.36 -29.63
CA ASN A 486 -18.85 -11.63 -28.65
C ASN A 486 -19.28 -12.54 -27.47
N GLN A 487 -19.59 -13.81 -27.73
CA GLN A 487 -19.85 -14.82 -26.69
C GLN A 487 -18.60 -15.12 -25.85
N GLN A 488 -17.42 -15.27 -26.48
CA GLN A 488 -16.15 -15.41 -25.76
C GLN A 488 -15.84 -14.18 -24.89
N PHE A 489 -16.09 -12.96 -25.37
CA PHE A 489 -15.96 -11.74 -24.57
C PHE A 489 -16.95 -11.70 -23.39
N ALA A 490 -18.18 -12.22 -23.54
CA ALA A 490 -19.13 -12.37 -22.44
C ALA A 490 -18.56 -13.26 -21.32
N PHE A 491 -18.02 -14.43 -21.69
CA PHE A 491 -17.43 -15.39 -20.74
C PHE A 491 -16.14 -14.84 -20.09
N GLU A 492 -15.28 -14.16 -20.85
CA GLU A 492 -14.14 -13.40 -20.33
C GLU A 492 -14.58 -12.39 -19.26
N LEU A 493 -15.63 -11.61 -19.51
CA LEU A 493 -16.14 -10.59 -18.59
C LEU A 493 -16.76 -11.17 -17.32
N GLN A 494 -17.48 -12.28 -17.42
CA GLN A 494 -17.97 -13.04 -16.26
C GLN A 494 -16.79 -13.58 -15.42
N ARG A 495 -15.78 -14.17 -16.07
CA ARG A 495 -14.56 -14.67 -15.40
C ARG A 495 -13.77 -13.54 -14.71
N ARG A 496 -13.73 -12.35 -15.33
CA ARG A 496 -13.11 -11.13 -14.79
C ARG A 496 -14.00 -10.41 -13.75
N LYS A 497 -15.26 -10.82 -13.58
CA LYS A 497 -16.28 -10.19 -12.71
C LYS A 497 -16.54 -8.71 -13.03
N VAL A 498 -16.73 -8.39 -14.32
CA VAL A 498 -17.01 -7.03 -14.83
C VAL A 498 -18.41 -6.96 -15.47
N PRO A 499 -19.49 -7.11 -14.69
CA PRO A 499 -20.87 -7.12 -15.19
C PRO A 499 -21.31 -5.76 -15.79
N ALA A 500 -20.59 -4.68 -15.46
CA ALA A 500 -20.83 -3.34 -16.00
C ALA A 500 -20.76 -3.25 -17.54
N MET A 501 -20.16 -4.27 -18.19
CA MET A 501 -20.04 -4.39 -19.64
C MET A 501 -21.12 -5.26 -20.29
N GLU A 502 -21.95 -5.98 -19.53
CA GLU A 502 -22.95 -6.93 -20.08
C GLU A 502 -23.94 -6.23 -21.02
N GLY A 503 -24.35 -5.00 -20.70
CA GLY A 503 -25.19 -4.18 -21.59
C GLY A 503 -24.54 -3.86 -22.94
N TYR A 504 -23.22 -3.71 -23.00
CA TYR A 504 -22.49 -3.49 -24.26
C TYR A 504 -22.41 -4.78 -25.09
N VAL A 505 -22.10 -5.92 -24.45
CA VAL A 505 -22.06 -7.25 -25.09
C VAL A 505 -23.43 -7.62 -25.64
N ASN A 506 -24.50 -7.44 -24.85
CA ASN A 506 -25.88 -7.70 -25.25
C ASN A 506 -26.32 -6.75 -26.38
N GLY A 507 -26.01 -5.45 -26.30
CA GLY A 507 -26.27 -4.50 -27.38
C GLY A 507 -25.56 -4.86 -28.69
N THR A 508 -24.32 -5.38 -28.59
CA THR A 508 -23.56 -5.89 -29.75
C THR A 508 -24.20 -7.16 -30.32
N ASN A 509 -24.68 -8.07 -29.46
CA ASN A 509 -25.42 -9.28 -29.85
C ASN A 509 -26.71 -8.95 -30.62
N MET A 510 -27.42 -7.89 -30.21
CA MET A 510 -28.62 -7.36 -30.89
C MET A 510 -28.34 -6.66 -32.22
N LEU A 511 -27.09 -6.34 -32.55
CA LEU A 511 -26.69 -5.89 -33.90
C LEU A 511 -26.33 -7.09 -34.81
N LEU A 512 -25.63 -8.08 -34.26
CA LEU A 512 -25.09 -9.21 -35.02
C LEU A 512 -26.17 -10.21 -35.47
N TRP A 513 -27.03 -10.68 -34.56
CA TRP A 513 -28.00 -11.74 -34.89
C TRP A 513 -29.04 -11.35 -35.95
N PRO A 514 -29.71 -10.18 -35.88
CA PRO A 514 -30.66 -9.77 -36.92
C PRO A 514 -29.96 -9.60 -38.28
N ARG A 515 -28.70 -9.14 -38.29
CA ARG A 515 -27.93 -9.01 -39.53
C ARG A 515 -27.53 -10.37 -40.12
N PHE A 516 -27.15 -11.33 -39.28
CA PHE A 516 -26.90 -12.71 -39.70
C PHE A 516 -28.16 -13.33 -40.33
N GLN A 517 -29.34 -13.14 -39.71
CA GLN A 517 -30.61 -13.62 -40.27
C GLN A 517 -30.90 -13.00 -41.66
N ILE A 518 -30.72 -11.69 -41.83
CA ILE A 518 -30.91 -11.01 -43.14
C ILE A 518 -29.97 -11.59 -44.22
N VAL A 519 -28.73 -11.92 -43.87
CA VAL A 519 -27.76 -12.52 -44.81
C VAL A 519 -28.13 -13.96 -45.15
N MET A 520 -28.51 -14.78 -44.17
CA MET A 520 -29.02 -16.14 -44.41
C MET A 520 -30.28 -16.14 -45.27
N ASP A 521 -31.20 -15.21 -45.04
CA ASP A 521 -32.41 -15.04 -45.84
C ASP A 521 -32.09 -14.65 -47.29
N ALA A 522 -31.06 -13.85 -47.53
CA ALA A 522 -30.57 -13.55 -48.88
C ALA A 522 -29.97 -14.78 -49.59
N HIS A 523 -29.25 -15.66 -48.87
CA HIS A 523 -28.79 -16.95 -49.42
C HIS A 523 -29.98 -17.85 -49.80
N CYS A 524 -31.00 -17.97 -48.93
CA CYS A 524 -32.23 -18.71 -49.23
C CYS A 524 -32.98 -18.11 -50.44
N GLU A 525 -33.10 -16.78 -50.51
CA GLU A 525 -33.80 -16.10 -51.61
C GLU A 525 -33.08 -16.28 -52.97
N SER A 526 -31.74 -16.25 -52.99
CA SER A 526 -30.94 -16.57 -54.18
C SER A 526 -31.21 -17.99 -54.67
N LEU A 527 -31.27 -18.95 -53.75
CA LEU A 527 -31.51 -20.37 -54.06
C LEU A 527 -32.95 -20.61 -54.56
N ARG A 528 -33.94 -19.91 -53.99
CA ARG A 528 -35.33 -19.87 -54.51
C ARG A 528 -35.43 -19.20 -55.88
N LYS A 529 -34.69 -18.13 -56.15
CA LYS A 529 -34.62 -17.46 -57.46
C LYS A 529 -34.02 -18.39 -58.53
N ALA A 530 -32.93 -19.09 -58.22
CA ALA A 530 -32.37 -20.11 -59.10
C ALA A 530 -33.36 -21.26 -59.35
N THR A 531 -34.01 -21.77 -58.30
CA THR A 531 -35.08 -22.78 -58.39
C THR A 531 -36.24 -22.32 -59.28
N SER A 532 -36.61 -21.04 -59.24
CA SER A 532 -37.62 -20.46 -60.13
C SER A 532 -37.14 -20.31 -61.57
N SER A 533 -35.89 -19.93 -61.83
CA SER A 533 -35.36 -19.80 -63.20
C SER A 533 -35.31 -21.13 -63.98
N LEU A 534 -35.19 -22.27 -63.28
CA LEU A 534 -35.28 -23.61 -63.90
C LEU A 534 -36.68 -23.91 -64.46
N SER A 535 -37.71 -23.14 -64.11
CA SER A 535 -39.12 -23.49 -64.37
C SER A 535 -39.64 -23.18 -65.78
N GLY A 536 -38.86 -22.50 -66.63
CA GLY A 536 -39.33 -21.94 -67.91
C GLY A 536 -38.40 -22.14 -69.11
N ARG A 537 -37.40 -23.03 -69.01
CA ARG A 537 -36.50 -23.36 -70.13
C ARG A 537 -36.67 -24.82 -70.55
N PRO A 538 -36.66 -25.15 -71.85
CA PRO A 538 -36.66 -26.54 -72.31
C PRO A 538 -35.40 -27.28 -71.80
N ALA A 539 -35.50 -28.60 -71.64
CA ALA A 539 -34.58 -29.42 -70.84
C ALA A 539 -33.08 -29.34 -71.23
N GLY A 540 -32.74 -28.91 -72.45
CA GLY A 540 -31.35 -28.69 -72.88
C GLY A 540 -30.74 -27.34 -72.47
N SER A 541 -31.53 -26.35 -72.04
CA SER A 541 -31.06 -24.96 -71.79
C SER A 541 -30.94 -24.60 -70.30
N ALA A 542 -31.58 -25.37 -69.40
CA ALA A 542 -31.54 -25.12 -67.96
C ALA A 542 -30.13 -25.24 -67.34
N LEU A 543 -29.25 -26.07 -67.91
CA LEU A 543 -27.87 -26.29 -67.42
C LEU A 543 -26.86 -25.24 -67.94
N SER A 544 -27.27 -24.35 -68.85
CA SER A 544 -26.40 -23.34 -69.49
C SER A 544 -25.89 -22.25 -68.54
N LEU A 545 -26.27 -22.27 -67.26
CA LEU A 545 -25.80 -21.34 -66.22
C LEU A 545 -24.45 -21.78 -65.61
N THR A 546 -24.02 -23.02 -65.84
CA THR A 546 -22.78 -23.56 -65.24
C THR A 546 -21.88 -24.34 -66.22
N SER A 547 -22.33 -24.60 -67.45
CA SER A 547 -21.55 -25.30 -68.48
C SER A 547 -21.74 -24.68 -69.87
N SER A 548 -20.70 -24.75 -70.70
CA SER A 548 -20.79 -24.47 -72.14
C SER A 548 -21.83 -25.37 -72.82
N ALA A 549 -22.43 -24.88 -73.91
CA ALA A 549 -23.59 -25.47 -74.60
C ALA A 549 -23.32 -26.79 -75.36
N SER A 550 -22.32 -27.57 -74.93
CA SER A 550 -21.87 -28.83 -75.54
C SER A 550 -21.59 -29.94 -74.52
N ALA A 551 -21.83 -29.72 -73.23
CA ALA A 551 -21.66 -30.74 -72.20
C ALA A 551 -22.89 -31.70 -72.17
N PRO A 552 -22.70 -33.03 -72.18
CA PRO A 552 -23.79 -33.98 -71.99
C PRO A 552 -24.36 -33.89 -70.55
N GLN A 553 -25.57 -34.42 -70.35
CA GLN A 553 -26.26 -34.45 -69.05
C GLN A 553 -25.41 -35.14 -67.96
N SER A 554 -24.64 -34.35 -67.22
CA SER A 554 -23.64 -34.85 -66.27
C SER A 554 -24.26 -35.25 -64.95
N ILE A 555 -23.92 -36.45 -64.47
CA ILE A 555 -24.32 -36.98 -63.16
C ILE A 555 -23.34 -36.51 -62.05
N ALA A 556 -22.37 -35.66 -62.38
CA ALA A 556 -21.45 -35.08 -61.40
C ALA A 556 -22.17 -34.11 -60.44
N PRO A 557 -21.67 -33.93 -59.20
CA PRO A 557 -22.22 -32.92 -58.29
C PRO A 557 -22.17 -31.50 -58.85
N HIS A 558 -23.19 -30.70 -58.53
CA HIS A 558 -23.31 -29.32 -59.04
C HIS A 558 -22.42 -28.35 -58.25
N GLN A 559 -21.96 -27.26 -58.87
CA GLN A 559 -21.11 -26.27 -58.19
C GLN A 559 -21.82 -25.63 -56.97
N ILE A 560 -23.16 -25.46 -57.04
CA ILE A 560 -23.95 -24.95 -55.90
C ILE A 560 -23.93 -25.95 -54.73
N THR A 561 -23.89 -27.26 -55.00
CA THR A 561 -23.73 -28.30 -53.96
C THR A 561 -22.40 -28.17 -53.23
N GLN A 562 -21.31 -27.88 -53.94
CA GLN A 562 -20.01 -27.65 -53.31
C GLN A 562 -19.99 -26.34 -52.48
N ARG A 563 -20.57 -25.25 -53.00
CA ARG A 563 -20.70 -23.98 -52.25
C ARG A 563 -21.57 -24.15 -50.99
N PHE A 564 -22.70 -24.84 -51.10
CA PHE A 564 -23.57 -25.17 -49.97
C PHE A 564 -22.84 -26.03 -48.94
N ALA A 565 -22.16 -27.10 -49.37
CA ALA A 565 -21.43 -28.01 -48.48
C ALA A 565 -20.31 -27.29 -47.72
N ASN A 566 -19.44 -26.52 -48.39
CA ASN A 566 -18.37 -25.74 -47.75
C ASN A 566 -18.92 -24.74 -46.72
N PHE A 567 -20.01 -24.05 -47.07
CA PHE A 567 -20.65 -23.07 -46.20
C PHE A 567 -21.32 -23.71 -44.98
N THR A 568 -22.03 -24.82 -45.17
CA THR A 568 -22.62 -25.62 -44.09
C THR A 568 -21.52 -26.19 -43.19
N GLN A 569 -20.43 -26.72 -43.74
CA GLN A 569 -19.25 -27.14 -42.98
C GLN A 569 -18.70 -25.99 -42.12
N GLY A 570 -18.61 -24.78 -42.69
CA GLY A 570 -18.21 -23.57 -41.97
C GLY A 570 -19.15 -23.21 -40.82
N ILE A 571 -20.47 -23.23 -41.03
CA ILE A 571 -21.47 -22.95 -39.98
C ILE A 571 -21.45 -24.02 -38.87
N LEU A 572 -21.35 -25.31 -39.24
CA LEU A 572 -21.30 -26.42 -38.29
C LEU A 572 -20.03 -26.37 -37.44
N ALA A 573 -18.85 -26.17 -38.07
CA ALA A 573 -17.58 -26.02 -37.36
C ALA A 573 -17.56 -24.79 -36.42
N LEU A 574 -18.30 -23.72 -36.76
CA LEU A 574 -18.50 -22.55 -35.90
C LEU A 574 -19.59 -22.75 -34.84
N SER A 575 -20.27 -23.89 -34.78
CA SER A 575 -21.43 -24.13 -33.90
C SER A 575 -21.33 -25.43 -33.09
N SER A 576 -20.12 -25.99 -32.94
CA SER A 576 -19.87 -27.19 -32.12
C SER A 576 -20.20 -27.01 -30.63
N GLU A 577 -20.04 -25.79 -30.11
CA GLU A 577 -20.35 -25.39 -28.72
C GLU A 577 -21.72 -24.65 -28.61
N ALA A 578 -22.53 -24.64 -29.67
CA ALA A 578 -23.79 -23.90 -29.71
C ALA A 578 -24.97 -24.65 -29.06
N GLY A 579 -25.88 -23.90 -28.42
CA GLY A 579 -27.16 -24.43 -27.98
C GLY A 579 -28.19 -24.48 -29.11
N ASP A 580 -29.15 -25.41 -29.00
CA ASP A 580 -30.19 -25.65 -30.02
C ASP A 580 -31.07 -24.41 -30.29
N ASP A 581 -31.28 -23.55 -29.28
CA ASP A 581 -32.13 -22.35 -29.34
C ASP A 581 -31.57 -21.21 -30.21
N GLU A 582 -30.34 -21.32 -30.73
CA GLU A 582 -29.72 -20.22 -31.49
C GLU A 582 -30.37 -19.99 -32.88
N PRO A 583 -30.49 -18.73 -33.34
CA PRO A 583 -31.05 -18.40 -34.67
C PRO A 583 -30.34 -19.06 -35.86
N VAL A 584 -29.14 -19.59 -35.66
CA VAL A 584 -28.37 -20.33 -36.68
C VAL A 584 -29.02 -21.68 -37.02
N HIS A 585 -29.56 -22.44 -36.07
CA HIS A 585 -30.23 -23.73 -36.32
C HIS A 585 -31.41 -23.54 -37.28
N ASN A 586 -32.33 -22.64 -36.92
CA ASN A 586 -33.51 -22.29 -37.72
C ASN A 586 -33.17 -21.66 -39.08
N SER A 587 -32.00 -21.03 -39.23
CA SER A 587 -31.58 -20.44 -40.51
C SER A 587 -30.92 -21.47 -41.42
N LEU A 588 -30.13 -22.39 -40.86
CA LEU A 588 -29.52 -23.50 -41.60
C LEU A 588 -30.59 -24.50 -42.08
N GLY A 589 -31.58 -24.83 -41.25
CA GLY A 589 -32.69 -25.71 -41.64
C GLY A 589 -33.53 -25.15 -42.80
N ARG A 590 -33.77 -23.83 -42.83
CA ARG A 590 -34.44 -23.17 -43.97
C ARG A 590 -33.60 -23.26 -45.24
N LEU A 591 -32.31 -22.96 -45.16
CA LEU A 591 -31.38 -23.03 -46.30
C LEU A 591 -31.24 -24.45 -46.85
N ARG A 592 -31.22 -25.47 -45.97
CA ARG A 592 -31.21 -26.90 -46.34
C ARG A 592 -32.45 -27.27 -47.15
N ASN A 593 -33.64 -26.90 -46.67
CA ASN A 593 -34.90 -27.22 -47.35
C ASN A 593 -35.01 -26.53 -48.73
N ASP A 594 -34.51 -25.29 -48.85
CA ASP A 594 -34.42 -24.59 -50.15
C ASP A 594 -33.40 -25.24 -51.11
N PHE A 595 -32.31 -25.80 -50.58
CA PHE A 595 -31.30 -26.54 -51.34
C PHE A 595 -31.82 -27.88 -51.87
N GLU A 596 -32.53 -28.64 -51.05
CA GLU A 596 -33.18 -29.90 -51.46
C GLU A 596 -34.29 -29.64 -52.50
N ALA A 597 -35.04 -28.53 -52.37
CA ALA A 597 -36.00 -28.09 -53.37
C ALA A 597 -35.32 -27.71 -54.71
N PHE A 598 -34.16 -27.04 -54.66
CA PHE A 598 -33.34 -26.74 -55.83
C PHE A 598 -32.88 -28.03 -56.53
N LEU A 599 -32.23 -28.95 -55.82
CA LEU A 599 -31.74 -30.22 -56.39
C LEU A 599 -32.87 -31.09 -56.94
N THR A 600 -33.99 -31.20 -56.22
CA THR A 600 -35.17 -31.98 -56.63
C THR A 600 -35.88 -31.38 -57.85
N LYS A 601 -35.71 -30.08 -58.13
CA LYS A 601 -36.20 -29.45 -59.35
C LYS A 601 -35.18 -29.54 -60.49
N LEU A 602 -33.89 -29.44 -60.19
CA LEU A 602 -32.81 -29.61 -61.17
C LEU A 602 -32.75 -31.05 -61.71
N SER A 603 -32.94 -32.07 -60.86
CA SER A 603 -32.96 -33.47 -61.29
C SER A 603 -34.09 -33.78 -62.28
N LYS A 604 -35.20 -33.04 -62.27
CA LYS A 604 -36.30 -33.19 -63.25
C LYS A 604 -35.92 -32.80 -64.69
N SER A 605 -34.74 -32.21 -64.91
CA SER A 605 -34.19 -31.97 -66.26
C SER A 605 -33.64 -33.24 -66.95
N PHE A 606 -33.30 -34.29 -66.20
CA PHE A 606 -32.89 -35.57 -66.76
C PHE A 606 -34.13 -36.43 -67.07
N ALA A 607 -34.17 -37.01 -68.27
CA ALA A 607 -35.31 -37.82 -68.73
C ALA A 607 -35.38 -39.19 -68.02
N GLU A 608 -34.24 -39.85 -67.84
CA GLU A 608 -34.13 -41.17 -67.23
C GLU A 608 -34.17 -41.11 -65.69
N GLN A 609 -35.13 -41.81 -65.07
CA GLN A 609 -35.23 -41.90 -63.60
C GLN A 609 -33.92 -42.36 -62.93
N LYS A 610 -33.26 -43.38 -63.47
CA LYS A 610 -31.99 -43.90 -62.91
C LYS A 610 -30.82 -42.90 -63.01
N LYS A 611 -30.89 -41.89 -63.89
CA LYS A 611 -29.95 -40.76 -63.92
C LYS A 611 -30.34 -39.67 -62.91
N ARG A 612 -31.65 -39.44 -62.67
CA ARG A 612 -32.13 -38.53 -61.61
C ARG A 612 -31.69 -38.99 -60.22
N ASP A 613 -31.93 -40.25 -59.89
CA ASP A 613 -31.66 -40.78 -58.56
C ASP A 613 -30.14 -40.80 -58.30
N ARG A 614 -29.33 -41.27 -59.26
CA ARG A 614 -27.87 -41.18 -59.19
C ARG A 614 -27.33 -39.75 -59.09
N PHE A 615 -27.95 -38.78 -59.76
CA PHE A 615 -27.57 -37.36 -59.62
C PHE A 615 -27.86 -36.87 -58.20
N LEU A 616 -29.03 -37.16 -57.64
CA LEU A 616 -29.37 -36.78 -56.26
C LEU A 616 -28.42 -37.45 -55.25
N ALA A 617 -28.21 -38.76 -55.35
CA ALA A 617 -27.30 -39.52 -54.49
C ALA A 617 -25.86 -38.95 -54.52
N ASN A 618 -25.31 -38.67 -55.71
CA ASN A 618 -23.99 -38.07 -55.85
C ASN A 618 -23.89 -36.68 -55.19
N ASN A 619 -24.94 -35.85 -55.27
CA ASN A 619 -24.95 -34.53 -54.64
C ASN A 619 -25.06 -34.63 -53.11
N TYR A 620 -25.96 -35.45 -52.57
CA TYR A 620 -26.10 -35.63 -51.12
C TYR A 620 -24.86 -36.32 -50.50
N SER A 621 -24.27 -37.30 -51.20
CA SER A 621 -23.01 -37.93 -50.80
C SER A 621 -21.84 -36.94 -50.75
N LEU A 622 -21.74 -35.99 -51.69
CA LEU A 622 -20.73 -34.93 -51.63
C LEU A 622 -20.93 -34.02 -50.41
N VAL A 623 -22.16 -33.61 -50.09
CA VAL A 623 -22.45 -32.81 -48.89
C VAL A 623 -22.04 -33.59 -47.65
N GLY A 624 -22.48 -34.84 -47.51
CA GLY A 624 -22.13 -35.73 -46.39
C GLY A 624 -20.62 -35.93 -46.22
N THR A 625 -19.88 -36.05 -47.32
CA THR A 625 -18.42 -36.19 -47.31
C THR A 625 -17.73 -34.92 -46.80
N ILE A 626 -18.17 -33.72 -47.25
CA ILE A 626 -17.55 -32.44 -46.85
C ILE A 626 -17.86 -32.10 -45.39
N ILE A 627 -19.04 -32.45 -44.87
CA ILE A 627 -19.39 -32.25 -43.44
C ILE A 627 -18.94 -33.40 -42.53
N ALA A 628 -18.32 -34.46 -43.06
CA ALA A 628 -17.98 -35.67 -42.29
C ALA A 628 -17.13 -35.38 -41.04
N GLU A 629 -16.21 -34.42 -41.14
CA GLU A 629 -15.26 -34.05 -40.09
C GLU A 629 -15.80 -33.01 -39.07
N THR A 630 -17.00 -32.44 -39.26
CA THR A 630 -17.51 -31.42 -38.32
C THR A 630 -18.18 -32.04 -37.10
N GLU A 631 -17.85 -31.55 -35.90
CA GLU A 631 -18.34 -32.06 -34.61
C GLU A 631 -19.53 -31.25 -34.06
N GLY A 632 -20.28 -31.86 -33.12
CA GLY A 632 -21.42 -31.23 -32.43
C GLY A 632 -22.78 -31.75 -32.90
N LYS A 633 -23.79 -31.66 -32.03
CA LYS A 633 -25.14 -32.24 -32.23
C LYS A 633 -25.79 -31.85 -33.57
N MET A 634 -25.76 -30.57 -33.92
CA MET A 634 -26.31 -30.07 -35.19
C MET A 634 -25.60 -30.69 -36.41
N ALA A 635 -24.32 -31.02 -36.29
CA ALA A 635 -23.57 -31.69 -37.36
C ALA A 635 -23.97 -33.16 -37.48
N GLU A 636 -24.21 -33.85 -36.37
CA GLU A 636 -24.70 -35.25 -36.36
C GLU A 636 -26.10 -35.36 -36.98
N GLU A 637 -27.01 -34.44 -36.64
CA GLU A 637 -28.35 -34.35 -37.23
C GLU A 637 -28.30 -34.14 -38.76
N LEU A 638 -27.45 -33.23 -39.25
CA LEU A 638 -27.28 -33.00 -40.68
C LEU A 638 -26.57 -34.17 -41.40
N LYS A 639 -25.57 -34.80 -40.77
CA LYS A 639 -24.90 -36.00 -41.30
C LYS A 639 -25.90 -37.13 -41.49
N ALA A 640 -26.72 -37.44 -40.48
CA ALA A 640 -27.74 -38.48 -40.55
C ALA A 640 -28.75 -38.20 -41.69
N HIS A 641 -29.24 -36.96 -41.77
CA HIS A 641 -30.19 -36.56 -42.83
C HIS A 641 -29.62 -36.73 -44.25
N PHE A 642 -28.37 -36.31 -44.49
CA PHE A 642 -27.75 -36.47 -45.81
C PHE A 642 -27.30 -37.90 -46.11
N ALA A 643 -26.98 -38.72 -45.10
CA ALA A 643 -26.73 -40.15 -45.27
C ALA A 643 -28.01 -40.89 -45.69
N GLU A 644 -29.12 -40.70 -44.96
CA GLU A 644 -30.44 -41.28 -45.30
C GLU A 644 -30.86 -40.91 -46.73
N LYS A 645 -30.71 -39.64 -47.11
CA LYS A 645 -31.01 -39.18 -48.48
C LYS A 645 -30.03 -39.73 -49.54
N ALA A 646 -28.76 -39.95 -49.21
CA ALA A 646 -27.82 -40.58 -50.14
C ALA A 646 -28.18 -42.06 -50.37
N GLU A 647 -28.63 -42.79 -49.34
CA GLU A 647 -29.06 -44.18 -49.44
C GLU A 647 -30.40 -44.32 -50.19
N GLU A 648 -31.39 -43.47 -49.90
CA GLU A 648 -32.73 -43.50 -50.54
C GLU A 648 -32.65 -43.44 -52.08
N PHE A 649 -31.77 -42.58 -52.60
CA PHE A 649 -31.55 -42.41 -54.05
C PHE A 649 -30.39 -43.27 -54.60
N GLY A 650 -29.50 -43.78 -53.74
CA GLY A 650 -28.39 -44.66 -54.14
C GLY A 650 -28.81 -46.11 -54.38
N GLY A 651 -29.83 -46.59 -53.68
CA GLY A 651 -30.30 -47.99 -53.73
C GLY A 651 -31.25 -48.36 -54.88
N ARG A 652 -31.34 -47.58 -55.98
CA ARG A 652 -32.35 -47.76 -57.05
C ARG A 652 -31.79 -47.86 -58.48
#